data_AF-A0A2E3UU22-F1
#
_entry.id   AF-A0A2E3UU22-F1
#
_cell.length_a   1.000
_cell.length_b   1.000
_cell.length_c   1.000
_cell.angle_alpha   90.00
_cell.angle_beta   90.00
_cell.angle_gamma   90.00
#
_symmetry.space_group_name_H-M   'P 1'
#
loop_
_entity.id
_entity.type
_entity.pdbx_description
1 polymer ?
#
loop_
_entity_poly.entity_id
_entity_poly.type
_entity_poly.pdbx_seq_one_letter_code
_entity_poly.pdbx_strand_id
1 'polypeptide(L)'
;MSLTRDQGPLSRKHIQDAFEFKKKYFYDDKGRLDQWKIDKFLEKIEREKNQLVSDMYESKIIEKLELDIDDLKTAKKSAEKQLREEKNELLYAFNHYLLPKINQLKLLARDSQNSSQQEENAMAILDDFVRVYSLFYFPSSKESTPRNTWGKDYNHPDFIKKFGGYEFKKNDPDYVEANNLIVSYHNQKDVSLCLKQTLKVGQYLSPKDIKVLKSCKFDLSRLDPGSNPFWKKPSLRQMTEMRSLFPQQIFPNEDDKINYKSIRFSGQASPKFEASFTRGDKKYSIKIKLGREIHSEIASSQLAQLTGFNQDFMKHYRKIKLHLGKRKVGQVILMFRRFYEFEDLPRFVEQIYNGPGEHWIEFKDVLIESHDDDNYVRLGSYDFEGWDLPNRREHRGEILFLAWLNIGDTKASNYKMLMKKNDSSPQVLYRLHDPGFSLDRSLALRKPFDLTKVLSRRDRSVNVFSKSFLQWQEEKVKVWWNDLIFRNGRRFHTSTYSDLKWMARNIASIKEEDILESLREARIVKDVADLYFQKLKNRRNEIVKAFDLKEEFALFDVPNLSKYSPNKNIHNGRLVKSFYPGHAEYETKRNNFGTFLLENISLNLPLFGLTDKFSFNLRAAELEANYHPIKIAKSALIPGVKVVISRRVFPNAQRWNTADKSRAFVIKDTLGIEYGVGSDLLEKVKHHIPISLRGYIKVYSKQIEFIHYGETRKEAYFKSFKIFQIMRQLHHYLAYDLDCGETIIQKDFYGLDLNERAAIHNPGPEILSNDISLQLQWFDSRPIHYFRDQFGVLYIYLEKMKAHTVGTSLNILDLDTGFMSFPLIGVDFSSKLFTHDSQLYNFLLPSLRTQNPDLTLMKRDYEFSVLKYLKDRKEMESLEDILNGNMDSEKAKLNKVFSLKSRTKVLARKFGLLFWGNTRKEKTLSSFEAEVPNQKNTRYFHRYSIKRRYNKRYDQIPVPDNEDILIPKGGMHEIQVEVEDKDVLDYGVHIKIQDFMRKGSRHELKKFINKLNNKFSKSKEDKFYRHIVIPQKEEVNLYRKVYSDTNIYIDSKGIKQKLLKYSPQDIFSIAQSYYKNKIPLRARRLQKYYTRLLTSENDGRKFAENLGKFINTMATRKYGLDLMKEIIGHDHMHVYGQIYGVYRSFTMLQRTEVLAGVRFAGNNWGHFDHVSPLRSFLKFQDFDADTIYVSPLVNPGSYMGTLPMPAPPMF
;
A
#
# COMPACT_ATOMS: atom_id res chain seq x y z
N MET A 1 34.28 -22.71 14.58
CA MET A 1 34.60 -21.96 13.35
C MET A 1 35.50 -20.80 13.73
N SER A 2 36.67 -20.66 13.11
CA SER A 2 37.51 -19.46 13.28
C SER A 2 36.69 -18.24 12.85
N LEU A 3 36.67 -17.19 13.67
CA LEU A 3 36.09 -15.89 13.33
C LEU A 3 36.93 -15.27 12.20
N THR A 4 36.70 -15.71 10.96
CA THR A 4 37.47 -15.23 9.81
C THR A 4 37.02 -13.82 9.46
N ARG A 5 37.97 -12.89 9.39
CA ARG A 5 37.78 -11.60 8.70
C ARG A 5 37.14 -11.88 7.34
N ASP A 6 36.11 -11.11 7.00
CA ASP A 6 35.39 -11.22 5.72
C ASP A 6 35.84 -10.16 4.70
N GLN A 7 36.83 -9.34 5.08
CA GLN A 7 37.38 -8.29 4.27
C GLN A 7 38.84 -7.97 4.64
N GLY A 8 39.58 -7.45 3.67
CA GLY A 8 40.92 -6.90 3.84
C GLY A 8 40.91 -5.43 4.30
N PRO A 9 42.11 -4.84 4.49
CA PRO A 9 42.27 -3.47 4.97
C PRO A 9 41.59 -2.42 4.07
N LEU A 10 40.93 -1.43 4.68
CA LEU A 10 40.35 -0.29 3.98
C LEU A 10 41.41 0.76 3.63
N SER A 11 41.27 1.37 2.45
CA SER A 11 42.00 2.60 2.08
C SER A 11 41.19 3.85 2.45
N ARG A 12 41.84 5.02 2.51
CA ARG A 12 41.14 6.30 2.77
C ARG A 12 40.08 6.68 1.73
N LYS A 13 40.13 6.10 0.52
CA LYS A 13 39.12 6.31 -0.54
C LYS A 13 37.87 5.44 -0.36
N HIS A 14 37.94 4.39 0.45
CA HIS A 14 36.79 3.56 0.76
C HIS A 14 35.84 4.27 1.72
N ILE A 15 34.59 3.83 1.75
CA ILE A 15 33.62 4.27 2.74
C ILE A 15 34.08 3.79 4.12
N GLN A 16 34.19 4.72 5.07
CA GLN A 16 34.72 4.47 6.42
C GLN A 16 33.63 4.35 7.49
N ASP A 17 32.35 4.30 7.11
CA ASP A 17 31.21 4.37 8.03
C ASP A 17 31.30 3.35 9.19
N ALA A 18 31.65 2.09 8.90
CA ALA A 18 31.82 1.06 9.92
C ALA A 18 33.03 1.31 10.82
N PHE A 19 34.14 1.79 10.25
CA PHE A 19 35.35 2.13 11.00
C PHE A 19 35.11 3.32 11.94
N GLU A 20 34.50 4.40 11.44
CA GLU A 20 34.15 5.58 12.23
C GLU A 20 33.14 5.26 13.34
N PHE A 21 32.18 4.36 13.07
CA PHE A 21 31.29 3.84 14.09
C PHE A 21 32.05 3.10 15.19
N LYS A 22 32.96 2.19 14.84
CA LYS A 22 33.77 1.44 15.80
C LYS A 22 34.65 2.38 16.62
N LYS A 23 35.34 3.32 15.96
CA LYS A 23 36.16 4.34 16.61
C LYS A 23 35.37 5.16 17.62
N LYS A 24 34.16 5.60 17.24
CA LYS A 24 33.30 6.39 18.11
C LYS A 24 32.85 5.62 19.37
N TYR A 25 32.42 4.37 19.20
CA TYR A 25 31.69 3.62 20.23
C TYR A 25 32.48 2.51 20.92
N PHE A 26 33.66 2.15 20.44
CA PHE A 26 34.41 1.00 20.94
C PHE A 26 35.90 1.26 21.11
N TYR A 27 36.50 2.26 20.46
CA TYR A 27 37.95 2.51 20.57
C TYR A 27 38.30 3.73 21.43
N ASP A 28 39.44 3.69 22.11
CA ASP A 28 40.09 4.85 22.73
C ASP A 28 40.75 5.75 21.66
N ASP A 29 41.35 6.86 22.09
CA ASP A 29 42.04 7.80 21.19
C ASP A 29 43.32 7.20 20.58
N LYS A 30 43.81 6.07 21.12
CA LYS A 30 44.94 5.30 20.60
C LYS A 30 44.51 4.19 19.63
N GLY A 31 43.20 4.03 19.38
CA GLY A 31 42.65 3.01 18.48
C GLY A 31 42.52 1.61 19.09
N ARG A 32 42.68 1.47 20.41
CA ARG A 32 42.51 0.19 21.14
C ARG A 32 41.08 0.06 21.65
N LEU A 33 40.60 -1.15 21.89
CA LEU A 33 39.28 -1.37 22.49
C LEU A 33 39.20 -0.73 23.88
N ASP A 34 38.19 0.12 24.08
CA ASP A 34 37.93 0.84 25.32
C ASP A 34 36.80 0.18 26.10
N GLN A 35 37.14 -0.37 27.27
CA GLN A 35 36.21 -1.11 28.12
C GLN A 35 35.01 -0.26 28.56
N TRP A 36 35.24 1.01 28.89
CA TRP A 36 34.19 1.92 29.34
C TRP A 36 33.18 2.21 28.23
N LYS A 37 33.65 2.46 26.99
CA LYS A 37 32.79 2.63 25.82
C LYS A 37 32.00 1.36 25.51
N ILE A 38 32.60 0.18 25.62
CA ILE A 38 31.89 -1.11 25.47
C ILE A 38 30.78 -1.25 26.51
N ASP A 39 31.06 -1.00 27.79
CA ASP A 39 30.07 -1.08 28.87
C ASP A 39 28.91 -0.10 28.65
N LYS A 40 29.22 1.14 28.29
CA LYS A 40 28.22 2.16 27.94
C LYS A 40 27.38 1.77 26.72
N PHE A 41 27.98 1.07 25.76
CA PHE A 41 27.26 0.58 24.58
C PHE A 41 26.37 -0.61 24.92
N LEU A 42 26.80 -1.51 25.80
CA LEU A 42 25.96 -2.60 26.34
C LEU A 42 24.71 -2.04 27.04
N GLU A 43 24.86 -1.06 27.94
CA GLU A 43 23.71 -0.38 28.58
C GLU A 43 22.74 0.24 27.55
N LYS A 44 23.29 0.77 26.45
CA LYS A 44 22.49 1.30 25.34
C LYS A 44 21.72 0.18 24.63
N ILE A 45 22.34 -0.96 24.32
CA ILE A 45 21.68 -2.12 23.68
C ILE A 45 20.57 -2.66 24.57
N GLU A 46 20.78 -2.80 25.87
CA GLU A 46 19.76 -3.27 26.81
C GLU A 46 18.56 -2.32 26.86
N ARG A 47 18.82 -1.01 26.87
CA ARG A 47 17.77 0.01 26.79
C ARG A 47 17.00 -0.07 25.47
N GLU A 48 17.70 -0.27 24.37
CA GLU A 48 17.12 -0.45 23.04
C GLU A 48 16.22 -1.70 23.00
N LYS A 49 16.67 -2.85 23.50
CA LYS A 49 15.86 -4.07 23.65
C LYS A 49 14.59 -3.80 24.46
N ASN A 50 14.72 -3.20 25.64
CA ASN A 50 13.57 -2.93 26.51
C ASN A 50 12.55 -2.00 25.85
N GLN A 51 13.02 -0.98 25.12
CA GLN A 51 12.16 -0.11 24.32
C GLN A 51 11.43 -0.90 23.23
N LEU A 52 12.11 -1.81 22.53
CA LEU A 52 11.49 -2.64 21.49
C LEU A 52 10.42 -3.56 22.05
N VAL A 53 10.67 -4.21 23.19
CA VAL A 53 9.67 -5.03 23.88
C VAL A 53 8.42 -4.19 24.16
N SER A 54 8.60 -2.99 24.75
CA SER A 54 7.50 -2.06 25.03
C SER A 54 6.76 -1.67 23.75
N ASP A 55 7.48 -1.24 22.71
CA ASP A 55 6.85 -0.79 21.46
C ASP A 55 6.09 -1.92 20.77
N MET A 56 6.62 -3.15 20.76
CA MET A 56 5.97 -4.31 20.13
C MET A 56 4.72 -4.73 20.87
N TYR A 57 4.75 -4.70 22.20
CA TYR A 57 3.59 -4.95 23.03
C TYR A 57 2.47 -3.97 22.71
N GLU A 58 2.79 -2.68 22.81
CA GLU A 58 1.84 -1.59 22.60
C GLU A 58 1.31 -1.56 21.17
N SER A 59 2.17 -1.75 20.18
CA SER A 59 1.77 -1.79 18.78
C SER A 59 0.83 -2.93 18.47
N LYS A 60 1.04 -4.10 19.07
CA LYS A 60 0.15 -5.24 18.86
C LYS A 60 -1.21 -5.01 19.52
N ILE A 61 -1.25 -4.35 20.67
CA ILE A 61 -2.51 -3.92 21.27
C ILE A 61 -3.26 -2.98 20.32
N ILE A 62 -2.58 -1.94 19.82
CA ILE A 62 -3.19 -0.99 18.89
C ILE A 62 -3.68 -1.69 17.62
N GLU A 63 -2.88 -2.59 17.03
CA GLU A 63 -3.27 -3.39 15.87
C GLU A 63 -4.54 -4.19 16.13
N LYS A 64 -4.61 -4.87 17.29
CA LYS A 64 -5.77 -5.69 17.68
C LYS A 64 -7.02 -4.85 17.96
N LEU A 65 -6.87 -3.69 18.61
CA LEU A 65 -7.99 -2.79 18.90
C LEU A 65 -8.50 -2.05 17.65
N GLU A 66 -7.62 -1.58 16.77
CA GLU A 66 -8.00 -0.80 15.59
C GLU A 66 -8.36 -1.68 14.39
N LEU A 67 -7.52 -2.66 14.05
CA LEU A 67 -7.67 -3.41 12.81
C LEU A 67 -8.59 -4.60 13.00
N ASP A 68 -8.33 -5.37 14.05
CA ASP A 68 -9.10 -6.55 14.36
C ASP A 68 -10.35 -6.20 15.16
N ILE A 69 -10.42 -5.03 15.82
CA ILE A 69 -11.57 -4.62 16.65
C ILE A 69 -11.86 -5.73 17.70
N ASP A 70 -10.81 -6.16 18.38
CA ASP A 70 -10.88 -7.10 19.51
C ASP A 70 -11.01 -6.30 20.82
N ASP A 71 -11.38 -6.98 21.92
CA ASP A 71 -11.36 -6.40 23.26
C ASP A 71 -9.91 -6.27 23.79
N LEU A 72 -9.71 -5.42 24.81
CA LEU A 72 -8.38 -5.15 25.36
C LEU A 72 -7.72 -6.40 25.95
N LYS A 73 -8.47 -7.32 26.56
CA LYS A 73 -7.92 -8.55 27.16
C LYS A 73 -7.37 -9.48 26.08
N THR A 74 -8.12 -9.68 24.99
CA THR A 74 -7.67 -10.44 23.82
C THR A 74 -6.46 -9.78 23.16
N ALA A 75 -6.48 -8.45 23.03
CA ALA A 75 -5.39 -7.67 22.48
C ALA A 75 -4.09 -7.84 23.31
N LYS A 76 -4.16 -7.72 24.65
CA LYS A 76 -3.04 -7.94 25.57
C LYS A 76 -2.48 -9.35 25.47
N LYS A 77 -3.33 -10.38 25.50
CA LYS A 77 -2.90 -11.78 25.33
C LYS A 77 -2.20 -12.02 24.00
N SER A 78 -2.68 -11.39 22.92
CA SER A 78 -2.01 -11.46 21.62
C SER A 78 -0.66 -10.74 21.63
N ALA A 79 -0.55 -9.60 22.31
CA ALA A 79 0.69 -8.86 22.45
C ALA A 79 1.74 -9.66 23.25
N GLU A 80 1.36 -10.23 24.40
CA GLU A 80 2.22 -11.10 25.20
C GLU A 80 2.71 -12.32 24.40
N LYS A 81 1.82 -12.92 23.60
CA LYS A 81 2.19 -14.03 22.71
C LYS A 81 3.24 -13.62 21.68
N GLN A 82 3.20 -12.38 21.19
CA GLN A 82 4.17 -11.83 20.23
C GLN A 82 5.50 -11.42 20.88
N LEU A 83 5.53 -11.19 22.20
CA LEU A 83 6.78 -10.96 22.93
C LEU A 83 7.58 -12.23 23.19
N ARG A 84 6.98 -13.41 23.01
CA ARG A 84 7.71 -14.68 23.12
C ARG A 84 8.83 -14.69 22.09
N GLU A 85 10.04 -14.97 22.55
CA GLU A 85 11.27 -14.87 21.76
C GLU A 85 11.22 -15.75 20.50
N GLU A 86 10.63 -16.95 20.62
CA GLU A 86 10.38 -17.88 19.51
C GLU A 86 9.54 -17.31 18.36
N LYS A 87 8.76 -16.26 18.63
CA LYS A 87 7.83 -15.65 17.66
C LYS A 87 8.30 -14.30 17.17
N ASN A 88 9.43 -13.83 17.68
CA ASN A 88 9.87 -12.46 17.51
C ASN A 88 11.32 -12.41 17.06
N GLU A 89 11.48 -12.29 15.74
CA GLU A 89 12.77 -12.35 15.05
C GLU A 89 13.78 -11.31 15.58
N LEU A 90 13.29 -10.15 16.03
CA LEU A 90 14.13 -9.06 16.52
C LEU A 90 14.58 -9.32 17.96
N LEU A 91 13.67 -9.74 18.85
CA LEU A 91 14.04 -10.11 20.22
C LEU A 91 15.00 -11.31 20.20
N TYR A 92 14.78 -12.25 19.28
CA TYR A 92 15.70 -13.35 19.04
C TYR A 92 17.12 -12.85 18.71
N ALA A 93 17.26 -11.87 17.81
CA ALA A 93 18.56 -11.26 17.50
C ALA A 93 19.21 -10.61 18.73
N PHE A 94 18.45 -9.93 19.58
CA PHE A 94 18.98 -9.33 20.80
C PHE A 94 19.51 -10.38 21.77
N ASN A 95 18.69 -11.39 22.07
CA ASN A 95 18.96 -12.36 23.12
C ASN A 95 19.98 -13.42 22.74
N HIS A 96 19.91 -13.92 21.50
CA HIS A 96 20.75 -15.02 21.06
C HIS A 96 22.01 -14.57 20.32
N TYR A 97 22.13 -13.28 19.99
CA TYR A 97 23.26 -12.79 19.20
C TYR A 97 23.88 -11.49 19.73
N LEU A 98 23.16 -10.37 19.73
CA LEU A 98 23.75 -9.07 20.05
C LEU A 98 24.27 -8.99 21.49
N LEU A 99 23.45 -9.35 22.48
CA LEU A 99 23.85 -9.32 23.89
C LEU A 99 24.95 -10.35 24.22
N PRO A 100 24.88 -11.61 23.76
CA PRO A 100 25.99 -12.54 23.91
C PRO A 100 27.30 -12.05 23.28
N LYS A 101 27.25 -11.50 22.06
CA LYS A 101 28.44 -11.04 21.33
C LYS A 101 29.10 -9.83 21.97
N ILE A 102 28.33 -8.85 22.46
CA ILE A 102 28.93 -7.70 23.15
C ILE A 102 29.48 -8.08 24.52
N ASN A 103 28.87 -9.05 25.23
CA ASN A 103 29.43 -9.59 26.47
C ASN A 103 30.72 -10.37 26.22
N GLN A 104 30.78 -11.15 25.13
CA GLN A 104 32.00 -11.80 24.69
C GLN A 104 33.08 -10.78 24.33
N LEU A 105 32.73 -9.71 23.60
CA LEU A 105 33.65 -8.61 23.28
C LEU A 105 34.19 -7.95 24.55
N LYS A 106 33.33 -7.71 25.54
CA LYS A 106 33.70 -7.16 26.84
C LYS A 106 34.72 -8.02 27.58
N LEU A 107 34.59 -9.34 27.55
CA LEU A 107 35.57 -10.25 28.16
C LEU A 107 36.90 -10.18 27.39
N LEU A 108 36.86 -10.31 26.07
CA LEU A 108 38.06 -10.30 25.23
C LEU A 108 38.80 -8.95 25.26
N ALA A 109 38.09 -7.83 25.38
CA ALA A 109 38.69 -6.49 25.46
C ALA A 109 39.46 -6.26 26.77
N ARG A 110 39.13 -6.98 27.84
CA ARG A 110 39.91 -6.96 29.09
C ARG A 110 41.22 -7.72 28.91
N ASP A 111 41.16 -8.88 28.24
CA ASP A 111 42.30 -9.76 28.04
C ASP A 111 43.23 -9.30 26.90
N SER A 112 42.71 -8.55 25.92
CA SER A 112 43.44 -8.10 24.73
C SER A 112 44.59 -7.14 25.04
N GLN A 113 44.59 -6.50 26.21
CA GLN A 113 45.69 -5.62 26.63
C GLN A 113 47.03 -6.38 26.75
N ASN A 114 46.98 -7.72 26.88
CA ASN A 114 48.14 -8.56 27.11
C ASN A 114 48.46 -9.53 25.95
N SER A 115 47.66 -9.59 24.87
CA SER A 115 47.84 -10.56 23.79
C SER A 115 47.27 -10.09 22.44
N SER A 116 48.11 -10.07 21.42
CA SER A 116 47.72 -9.73 20.04
C SER A 116 46.67 -10.68 19.45
N GLN A 117 46.70 -11.97 19.84
CA GLN A 117 45.72 -12.95 19.41
C GLN A 117 44.33 -12.65 20.00
N GLN A 118 44.28 -12.20 21.26
CA GLN A 118 43.02 -11.81 21.90
C GLN A 118 42.46 -10.52 21.31
N GLU A 119 43.34 -9.57 20.95
CA GLU A 119 42.92 -8.38 20.20
C GLU A 119 42.32 -8.74 18.83
N GLU A 120 42.95 -9.65 18.07
CA GLU A 120 42.39 -10.11 16.80
C GLU A 120 41.04 -10.80 16.96
N ASN A 121 40.89 -11.65 17.98
CA ASN A 121 39.63 -12.31 18.31
C ASN A 121 38.54 -11.28 18.69
N ALA A 122 38.90 -10.29 19.52
CA ALA A 122 37.98 -9.22 19.93
C ALA A 122 37.51 -8.39 18.73
N MET A 123 38.41 -8.05 17.81
CA MET A 123 38.10 -7.31 16.59
C MET A 123 37.18 -8.13 15.66
N ALA A 124 37.42 -9.43 15.53
CA ALA A 124 36.56 -10.31 14.75
C ALA A 124 35.15 -10.45 15.36
N ILE A 125 35.04 -10.49 16.69
CA ILE A 125 33.75 -10.43 17.39
C ILE A 125 33.06 -9.08 17.17
N LEU A 126 33.79 -7.97 17.22
CA LEU A 126 33.22 -6.65 16.97
C LEU A 126 32.69 -6.50 15.53
N ASP A 127 33.41 -7.02 14.55
CA ASP A 127 32.97 -7.05 13.15
C ASP A 127 31.69 -7.86 12.97
N ASP A 128 31.63 -9.05 13.59
CA ASP A 128 30.45 -9.93 13.58
C ASP A 128 29.27 -9.30 14.34
N PHE A 129 29.52 -8.60 15.45
CA PHE A 129 28.51 -7.82 16.17
C PHE A 129 27.93 -6.70 15.29
N VAL A 130 28.80 -5.88 14.68
CA VAL A 130 28.40 -4.76 13.81
C VAL A 130 27.56 -5.25 12.63
N ARG A 131 27.90 -6.44 12.09
CA ARG A 131 27.16 -7.07 11.01
C ARG A 131 25.67 -7.21 11.32
N VAL A 132 25.30 -7.81 12.46
CA VAL A 132 23.87 -7.93 12.84
C VAL A 132 23.32 -6.60 13.34
N TYR A 133 24.13 -5.80 14.05
CA TYR A 133 23.72 -4.47 14.50
C TYR A 133 23.43 -3.49 13.34
N SER A 134 23.85 -3.79 12.11
CA SER A 134 23.51 -2.99 10.93
C SER A 134 22.02 -3.00 10.56
N LEU A 135 21.28 -4.08 10.90
CA LEU A 135 19.80 -4.12 10.80
C LEU A 135 19.11 -3.09 11.68
N PHE A 136 19.84 -2.76 12.74
CA PHE A 136 19.39 -1.94 13.80
C PHE A 136 19.84 -0.52 13.44
N TYR A 137 21.12 -0.27 13.14
CA TYR A 137 21.73 1.06 12.97
C TYR A 137 22.12 1.45 11.53
N PHE A 138 21.92 2.72 11.15
CA PHE A 138 22.44 3.31 9.89
C PHE A 138 23.29 4.58 10.08
N PRO A 139 24.62 4.50 9.93
CA PRO A 139 25.52 5.65 10.09
C PRO A 139 25.36 6.72 9.01
N SER A 140 25.10 6.34 7.74
CA SER A 140 25.05 7.24 6.56
C SER A 140 23.79 8.11 6.44
N SER A 141 22.84 7.93 7.36
CA SER A 141 21.52 8.57 7.38
C SER A 141 21.52 10.11 7.40
N LYS A 142 22.65 10.73 7.77
CA LYS A 142 22.87 12.18 7.75
C LYS A 142 22.67 12.77 6.35
N GLU A 143 23.13 12.07 5.31
CA GLU A 143 22.95 12.48 3.91
C GLU A 143 21.83 11.68 3.24
N SER A 144 21.61 10.42 3.65
CA SER A 144 20.72 9.52 2.93
C SER A 144 19.24 9.63 3.29
N THR A 145 18.79 10.16 4.45
CA THR A 145 17.36 10.22 4.90
C THR A 145 16.31 9.87 3.80
N PRO A 146 16.13 8.57 3.47
CA PRO A 146 15.43 8.17 2.24
C PRO A 146 13.92 7.99 2.47
N ARG A 147 13.42 8.43 3.63
CA ARG A 147 12.11 8.03 4.15
C ARG A 147 11.00 9.05 3.86
N ASN A 148 11.20 9.88 2.86
CA ASN A 148 10.15 10.68 2.25
C ASN A 148 10.54 10.71 0.78
N THR A 149 10.07 9.71 0.03
CA THR A 149 10.28 9.59 -1.42
C THR A 149 9.94 10.88 -2.18
N TRP A 150 9.15 11.76 -1.55
CA TRP A 150 8.71 13.06 -2.08
C TRP A 150 9.27 14.29 -1.34
N GLY A 151 9.89 14.13 -0.16
CA GLY A 151 10.16 15.22 0.78
C GLY A 151 11.63 15.60 1.00
N LYS A 152 12.54 14.91 0.32
CA LYS A 152 13.89 15.45 0.09
C LYS A 152 13.92 16.04 -1.30
N ASP A 153 13.97 17.37 -1.35
CA ASP A 153 14.89 18.13 -2.20
C ASP A 153 15.30 17.31 -3.42
N TYR A 154 14.36 17.15 -4.38
CA TYR A 154 14.68 16.60 -5.69
C TYR A 154 15.83 17.46 -6.18
N ASN A 155 17.06 16.97 -6.10
CA ASN A 155 18.14 17.50 -6.91
C ASN A 155 17.78 17.08 -8.34
N HIS A 156 16.81 17.78 -8.95
CA HIS A 156 16.31 17.54 -10.29
C HIS A 156 17.47 17.34 -11.30
N PRO A 157 18.60 18.07 -11.18
CA PRO A 157 19.82 17.78 -11.93
C PRO A 157 20.36 16.35 -11.77
N ASP A 158 20.57 15.86 -10.54
CA ASP A 158 21.04 14.48 -10.30
C ASP A 158 20.02 13.45 -10.76
N PHE A 159 18.73 13.76 -10.61
CA PHE A 159 17.64 12.92 -11.11
C PHE A 159 17.67 12.80 -12.64
N ILE A 160 17.81 13.92 -13.35
CA ILE A 160 17.92 13.96 -14.82
C ILE A 160 19.20 13.23 -15.27
N LYS A 161 20.34 13.48 -14.61
CA LYS A 161 21.62 12.85 -14.93
C LYS A 161 21.56 11.32 -14.80
N LYS A 162 20.86 10.80 -13.78
CA LYS A 162 20.75 9.35 -13.51
C LYS A 162 19.82 8.59 -14.45
N PHE A 163 18.90 9.26 -15.14
CA PHE A 163 18.18 8.60 -16.23
C PHE A 163 19.10 8.13 -17.35
N GLY A 164 20.27 8.73 -17.45
CA GLY A 164 21.32 8.33 -18.37
C GLY A 164 21.93 6.96 -18.08
N GLY A 165 21.58 6.24 -17.01
CA GLY A 165 22.25 4.99 -16.64
C GLY A 165 23.61 5.21 -15.96
N TYR A 166 24.35 4.12 -15.72
CA TYR A 166 25.62 4.13 -14.98
C TYR A 166 26.79 3.87 -15.92
N GLU A 167 27.83 4.71 -15.88
CA GLU A 167 29.02 4.60 -16.72
C GLU A 167 30.23 4.16 -15.89
N PHE A 168 30.99 3.18 -16.39
CA PHE A 168 32.16 2.59 -15.73
C PHE A 168 33.33 2.54 -16.71
N LYS A 169 34.44 3.19 -16.38
CA LYS A 169 35.66 3.20 -17.19
C LYS A 169 36.56 2.03 -16.81
N LYS A 170 37.22 1.40 -17.78
CA LYS A 170 38.17 0.29 -17.57
C LYS A 170 39.30 0.67 -16.61
N ASN A 171 39.83 1.88 -16.79
CA ASN A 171 40.96 2.41 -16.05
C ASN A 171 40.61 3.73 -15.34
N ASP A 172 39.69 3.68 -14.37
CA ASP A 172 39.34 4.88 -13.59
C ASP A 172 40.29 5.05 -12.38
N PRO A 173 41.15 6.08 -12.34
CA PRO A 173 42.08 6.31 -11.23
C PRO A 173 41.37 6.84 -9.97
N ASP A 174 40.17 7.39 -10.11
CA ASP A 174 39.43 7.96 -8.99
C ASP A 174 38.84 6.88 -8.09
N TYR A 175 38.53 5.72 -8.68
CA TYR A 175 37.88 4.61 -8.00
C TYR A 175 38.90 3.64 -7.37
N VAL A 176 38.62 3.26 -6.13
CA VAL A 176 39.35 2.18 -5.45
C VAL A 176 38.70 0.83 -5.74
N GLU A 177 39.44 -0.27 -5.71
CA GLU A 177 38.89 -1.62 -5.89
C GLU A 177 38.31 -2.18 -4.60
N ALA A 178 37.51 -3.25 -4.70
CA ALA A 178 36.86 -3.83 -3.54
C ALA A 178 37.88 -4.34 -2.52
N ASN A 179 37.55 -4.24 -1.23
CA ASN A 179 38.48 -4.62 -0.16
C ASN A 179 38.38 -6.08 0.27
N ASN A 180 37.48 -6.88 -0.31
CA ASN A 180 37.23 -8.27 0.11
C ASN A 180 37.71 -9.33 -0.91
N LEU A 181 38.69 -8.98 -1.75
CA LEU A 181 39.23 -9.88 -2.78
C LEU A 181 40.19 -10.90 -2.18
N ILE A 182 40.00 -12.17 -2.52
CA ILE A 182 40.85 -13.27 -2.04
C ILE A 182 41.67 -13.91 -3.15
N VAL A 183 42.82 -14.48 -2.75
CA VAL A 183 43.60 -15.39 -3.60
C VAL A 183 42.85 -16.72 -3.71
N SER A 184 42.53 -17.15 -4.93
CA SER A 184 41.93 -18.45 -5.20
C SER A 184 43.00 -19.45 -5.65
N TYR A 185 42.69 -20.74 -5.58
CA TYR A 185 43.57 -21.78 -6.09
C TYR A 185 43.99 -21.55 -7.55
N HIS A 186 43.06 -21.08 -8.40
CA HIS A 186 43.31 -20.88 -9.83
C HIS A 186 44.19 -19.67 -10.17
N ASN A 187 44.29 -18.68 -9.27
CA ASN A 187 45.06 -17.46 -9.54
C ASN A 187 46.25 -17.29 -8.60
N GLN A 188 46.47 -18.21 -7.64
CA GLN A 188 47.53 -18.11 -6.64
C GLN A 188 48.91 -17.94 -7.27
N LYS A 189 49.24 -18.72 -8.31
CA LYS A 189 50.54 -18.66 -8.99
C LYS A 189 50.76 -17.29 -9.63
N ASP A 190 49.80 -16.83 -10.44
CA ASP A 190 49.88 -15.55 -11.16
C ASP A 190 49.94 -14.37 -10.20
N VAL A 191 49.11 -14.39 -9.16
CA VAL A 191 49.06 -13.34 -8.13
C VAL A 191 50.35 -13.31 -7.33
N SER A 192 50.87 -14.48 -6.91
CA SER A 192 52.14 -14.56 -6.16
C SER A 192 53.33 -14.10 -7.01
N LEU A 193 53.33 -14.45 -8.30
CA LEU A 193 54.36 -14.02 -9.24
C LEU A 193 54.38 -12.51 -9.41
N CYS A 194 53.22 -11.88 -9.66
CA CYS A 194 53.14 -10.42 -9.80
C CYS A 194 53.53 -9.69 -8.51
N LEU A 195 53.08 -10.20 -7.34
CA LEU A 195 53.36 -9.57 -6.06
C LEU A 195 54.74 -9.88 -5.50
N LYS A 196 55.49 -10.81 -6.12
CA LYS A 196 56.80 -11.31 -5.66
C LYS A 196 56.76 -11.79 -4.20
N GLN A 197 55.64 -12.41 -3.80
CA GLN A 197 55.44 -12.95 -2.46
C GLN A 197 54.53 -14.19 -2.53
N THR A 198 54.80 -15.20 -1.70
CA THR A 198 53.98 -16.40 -1.63
C THR A 198 52.72 -16.11 -0.81
N LEU A 199 51.55 -16.11 -1.45
CA LEU A 199 50.28 -15.90 -0.77
C LEU A 199 49.53 -17.22 -0.56
N LYS A 200 48.78 -17.30 0.54
CA LYS A 200 47.93 -18.47 0.84
C LYS A 200 46.58 -18.34 0.13
N VAL A 201 46.01 -19.46 -0.31
CA VAL A 201 44.62 -19.50 -0.78
C VAL A 201 43.68 -19.01 0.33
N GLY A 202 42.73 -18.15 -0.03
CA GLY A 202 41.82 -17.48 0.90
C GLY A 202 42.37 -16.21 1.54
N GLN A 203 43.65 -15.86 1.32
CA GLN A 203 44.22 -14.62 1.84
C GLN A 203 43.60 -13.40 1.17
N TYR A 204 43.17 -12.42 1.96
CA TYR A 204 42.66 -11.14 1.48
C TYR A 204 43.81 -10.24 1.01
N LEU A 205 43.60 -9.56 -0.13
CA LEU A 205 44.57 -8.64 -0.70
C LEU A 205 44.43 -7.24 -0.10
N SER A 206 45.56 -6.60 0.21
CA SER A 206 45.57 -5.20 0.66
C SER A 206 45.40 -4.23 -0.52
N PRO A 207 45.03 -2.96 -0.27
CA PRO A 207 45.03 -1.94 -1.32
C PRO A 207 46.38 -1.76 -2.02
N LYS A 208 47.49 -2.04 -1.33
CA LYS A 208 48.85 -2.02 -1.90
C LYS A 208 49.03 -3.17 -2.90
N ASP A 209 48.63 -4.39 -2.51
CA ASP A 209 48.69 -5.56 -3.38
C ASP A 209 47.85 -5.35 -4.64
N ILE A 210 46.62 -4.84 -4.47
CA ILE A 210 45.74 -4.55 -5.61
C ILE A 210 46.36 -3.53 -6.57
N LYS A 211 47.02 -2.49 -6.05
CA LYS A 211 47.74 -1.51 -6.89
C LYS A 211 48.88 -2.16 -7.67
N VAL A 212 49.64 -3.06 -7.05
CA VAL A 212 50.72 -3.81 -7.74
C VAL A 212 50.13 -4.73 -8.81
N LEU A 213 49.05 -5.46 -8.51
CA LEU A 213 48.33 -6.29 -9.49
C LEU A 213 47.86 -5.49 -10.71
N LYS A 214 47.30 -4.29 -10.50
CA LYS A 214 46.98 -3.38 -11.61
C LYS A 214 48.20 -3.00 -12.44
N SER A 215 49.33 -2.70 -11.80
CA SER A 215 50.57 -2.35 -12.50
C SER A 215 51.14 -3.50 -13.33
N CYS A 216 50.95 -4.75 -12.89
CA CYS A 216 51.27 -5.95 -13.66
C CYS A 216 50.25 -6.26 -14.77
N LYS A 217 49.23 -5.42 -14.98
CA LYS A 217 48.09 -5.68 -15.87
C LYS A 217 47.34 -6.99 -15.54
N PHE A 218 47.35 -7.42 -14.27
CA PHE A 218 46.58 -8.57 -13.84
C PHE A 218 45.08 -8.25 -13.87
N ASP A 219 44.27 -9.13 -14.46
CA ASP A 219 42.81 -8.95 -14.49
C ASP A 219 42.20 -9.24 -13.10
N LEU A 220 42.03 -8.17 -12.32
CA LEU A 220 41.45 -8.21 -10.98
C LEU A 220 40.06 -8.85 -10.92
N SER A 221 39.32 -8.88 -12.03
CA SER A 221 37.99 -9.47 -12.07
C SER A 221 37.99 -11.00 -12.06
N ARG A 222 39.17 -11.63 -12.11
CA ARG A 222 39.39 -13.07 -11.87
C ARG A 222 39.50 -13.44 -10.38
N LEU A 223 39.51 -12.45 -9.49
CA LEU A 223 39.51 -12.64 -8.05
C LEU A 223 38.05 -12.71 -7.56
N ASP A 224 37.71 -13.74 -6.81
CA ASP A 224 36.39 -13.82 -6.17
C ASP A 224 36.43 -13.00 -4.86
N PRO A 225 35.28 -12.46 -4.39
CA PRO A 225 35.18 -12.06 -3.01
C PRO A 225 35.31 -13.29 -2.10
N GLY A 226 35.74 -13.08 -0.86
CA GLY A 226 35.62 -14.09 0.19
C GLY A 226 34.18 -14.57 0.36
N SER A 227 34.00 -15.85 0.69
CA SER A 227 32.67 -16.40 1.00
C SER A 227 32.06 -15.61 2.16
N ASN A 228 30.84 -15.11 1.98
CA ASN A 228 30.20 -14.23 2.95
C ASN A 228 28.69 -14.53 3.08
N PRO A 229 27.98 -13.90 4.02
CA PRO A 229 26.55 -14.12 4.22
C PRO A 229 25.68 -13.87 2.99
N PHE A 230 26.05 -13.00 2.04
CA PHE A 230 25.23 -12.64 0.88
C PHE A 230 25.52 -13.48 -0.35
N TRP A 231 26.79 -13.77 -0.58
CA TRP A 231 27.26 -14.42 -1.78
C TRP A 231 28.22 -15.56 -1.45
N LYS A 232 28.02 -16.67 -2.14
CA LYS A 232 28.95 -17.81 -2.15
C LYS A 232 28.98 -18.41 -3.54
N LYS A 233 30.18 -18.71 -4.02
CA LYS A 233 30.36 -19.43 -5.28
C LYS A 233 29.55 -20.74 -5.26
N PRO A 234 28.63 -20.95 -6.20
CA PRO A 234 27.79 -22.14 -6.21
C PRO A 234 28.66 -23.36 -6.50
N SER A 235 28.56 -24.37 -5.65
CA SER A 235 29.20 -25.67 -5.91
C SER A 235 28.43 -26.44 -6.98
N LEU A 236 29.10 -27.35 -7.69
CA LEU A 236 28.46 -28.23 -8.67
C LEU A 236 27.29 -29.01 -8.03
N ARG A 237 27.48 -29.47 -6.79
CA ARG A 237 26.44 -30.12 -6.01
C ARG A 237 25.23 -29.21 -5.78
N GLN A 238 25.44 -27.96 -5.36
CA GLN A 238 24.33 -27.00 -5.19
C GLN A 238 23.61 -26.72 -6.50
N MET A 239 24.34 -26.57 -7.61
CA MET A 239 23.72 -26.40 -8.93
C MET A 239 22.88 -27.63 -9.32
N THR A 240 23.36 -28.85 -9.00
CA THR A 240 22.59 -30.08 -9.22
C THR A 240 21.39 -30.18 -8.29
N GLU A 241 21.53 -29.88 -7.00
CA GLU A 241 20.44 -29.90 -6.02
C GLU A 241 19.33 -28.89 -6.38
N MET A 242 19.72 -27.71 -6.87
CA MET A 242 18.78 -26.73 -7.44
C MET A 242 17.99 -27.29 -8.62
N ARG A 243 18.60 -28.15 -9.44
CA ARG A 243 17.97 -28.78 -10.61
C ARG A 243 17.12 -29.99 -10.25
N SER A 244 17.52 -30.80 -9.27
CA SER A 244 16.94 -32.13 -9.06
C SER A 244 15.92 -32.19 -7.94
N LEU A 245 16.05 -31.38 -6.88
CA LEU A 245 15.25 -31.53 -5.67
C LEU A 245 15.12 -30.18 -4.94
N PHE A 246 14.10 -29.40 -5.29
CA PHE A 246 13.45 -28.63 -4.22
C PHE A 246 13.14 -29.64 -3.11
N PRO A 247 13.47 -29.39 -1.83
CA PRO A 247 13.09 -30.29 -0.77
C PRO A 247 11.55 -30.39 -0.79
N GLN A 248 11.00 -31.41 -1.47
CA GLN A 248 9.55 -31.58 -1.66
C GLN A 248 8.84 -31.69 -0.29
N GLN A 249 9.62 -31.93 0.76
CA GLN A 249 9.20 -31.91 2.16
C GLN A 249 8.70 -30.54 2.65
N ILE A 250 9.23 -29.42 2.15
CA ILE A 250 8.90 -28.07 2.65
C ILE A 250 7.80 -27.36 1.85
N PHE A 251 7.25 -28.01 0.83
CA PHE A 251 6.14 -27.52 0.02
C PHE A 251 4.96 -28.49 0.09
N PRO A 252 3.71 -28.01 -0.01
CA PRO A 252 2.54 -28.88 0.07
C PRO A 252 2.45 -29.82 -1.15
N ASN A 253 2.06 -31.06 -0.90
CA ASN A 253 1.63 -32.01 -1.93
C ASN A 253 0.16 -31.75 -2.29
N GLU A 254 -0.36 -32.42 -3.32
CA GLU A 254 -1.76 -32.27 -3.74
C GLU A 254 -2.75 -32.68 -2.63
N ASP A 255 -2.37 -33.66 -1.79
CA ASP A 255 -3.19 -34.17 -0.68
C ASP A 255 -3.08 -33.35 0.62
N ASP A 256 -2.12 -32.42 0.71
CA ASP A 256 -1.92 -31.67 1.95
C ASP A 256 -3.02 -30.62 2.16
N LYS A 257 -3.65 -30.66 3.34
CA LYS A 257 -4.64 -29.64 3.72
C LYS A 257 -3.95 -28.33 4.10
N ILE A 258 -4.05 -27.34 3.23
CA ILE A 258 -3.48 -26.00 3.45
C ILE A 258 -4.49 -25.13 4.19
N ASN A 259 -4.12 -24.71 5.40
CA ASN A 259 -4.96 -23.96 6.30
C ASN A 259 -4.58 -22.47 6.32
N TYR A 260 -5.59 -21.61 6.16
CA TYR A 260 -5.48 -20.16 6.29
C TYR A 260 -5.04 -19.77 7.70
N LYS A 261 -4.03 -18.90 7.81
CA LYS A 261 -3.65 -18.24 9.07
C LYS A 261 -4.11 -16.78 9.07
N SER A 262 -3.66 -16.00 8.10
CA SER A 262 -3.85 -14.56 8.03
C SER A 262 -3.66 -14.05 6.60
N ILE A 263 -4.06 -12.80 6.36
CA ILE A 263 -3.69 -12.06 5.15
C ILE A 263 -2.60 -11.05 5.54
N ARG A 264 -1.53 -10.95 4.74
CA ARG A 264 -0.37 -10.13 5.08
C ARG A 264 -0.54 -8.74 4.49
N PHE A 265 -0.42 -7.71 5.30
CA PHE A 265 -0.42 -6.33 4.81
C PHE A 265 0.96 -5.95 4.26
N SER A 266 1.19 -6.14 2.95
CA SER A 266 2.44 -5.70 2.31
C SER A 266 2.29 -5.47 0.82
N GLY A 267 2.41 -4.20 0.39
CA GLY A 267 2.43 -3.76 -1.02
C GLY A 267 1.09 -3.91 -1.75
N GLN A 268 0.62 -2.88 -2.45
CA GLN A 268 -0.67 -2.93 -3.17
C GLN A 268 -0.66 -3.84 -4.41
N ALA A 269 0.50 -4.29 -4.88
CA ALA A 269 0.64 -4.91 -6.20
C ALA A 269 0.42 -6.44 -6.23
N SER A 270 0.65 -7.13 -5.11
CA SER A 270 0.63 -8.60 -5.07
C SER A 270 0.03 -9.08 -3.75
N PRO A 271 -1.21 -9.62 -3.75
CA PRO A 271 -1.84 -10.16 -2.56
C PRO A 271 -1.05 -11.32 -1.95
N LYS A 272 -0.87 -11.30 -0.63
CA LYS A 272 -0.09 -12.32 0.10
C LYS A 272 -0.91 -12.89 1.27
N PHE A 273 -1.02 -14.21 1.35
CA PHE A 273 -1.65 -14.94 2.46
C PHE A 273 -0.61 -15.72 3.24
N GLU A 274 -0.74 -15.75 4.56
CA GLU A 274 0.00 -16.71 5.39
C GLU A 274 -0.86 -17.95 5.58
N ALA A 275 -0.26 -19.10 5.38
CA ALA A 275 -0.91 -20.39 5.53
C ALA A 275 0.02 -21.39 6.24
N SER A 276 -0.53 -22.57 6.54
CA SER A 276 0.26 -23.72 6.93
C SER A 276 -0.38 -25.02 6.47
N PHE A 277 0.45 -26.00 6.20
CA PHE A 277 0.05 -27.39 6.09
C PHE A 277 0.80 -28.22 7.13
N THR A 278 0.33 -29.43 7.37
CA THR A 278 0.92 -30.38 8.32
C THR A 278 1.23 -31.65 7.55
N ARG A 279 2.44 -32.20 7.72
CA ARG A 279 2.84 -33.50 7.17
C ARG A 279 3.54 -34.30 8.27
N GLY A 280 2.95 -35.44 8.63
CA GLY A 280 3.27 -36.09 9.90
C GLY A 280 2.97 -35.17 11.08
N ASP A 281 3.86 -35.12 12.08
CA ASP A 281 3.72 -34.23 13.24
C ASP A 281 4.26 -32.81 13.00
N LYS A 282 4.86 -32.58 11.81
CA LYS A 282 5.54 -31.33 11.50
C LYS A 282 4.61 -30.36 10.77
N LYS A 283 4.54 -29.14 11.30
CA LYS A 283 3.76 -28.04 10.72
C LYS A 283 4.69 -27.09 9.96
N TYR A 284 4.36 -26.83 8.70
CA TYR A 284 5.12 -25.94 7.84
C TYR A 284 4.39 -24.62 7.66
N SER A 285 5.10 -23.50 7.80
CA SER A 285 4.60 -22.17 7.47
C SER A 285 4.93 -21.84 6.02
N ILE A 286 3.92 -21.39 5.27
CA ILE A 286 4.10 -20.98 3.88
C ILE A 286 3.43 -19.63 3.63
N LYS A 287 3.91 -18.95 2.59
CA LYS A 287 3.30 -17.72 2.08
C LYS A 287 2.81 -17.96 0.67
N ILE A 288 1.53 -17.71 0.46
CA ILE A 288 0.86 -17.79 -0.84
C ILE A 288 0.87 -16.38 -1.43
N LYS A 289 1.51 -16.19 -2.58
CA LYS A 289 1.52 -14.94 -3.34
C LYS A 289 0.68 -15.10 -4.61
N LEU A 290 -0.05 -14.04 -4.94
CA LEU A 290 -0.88 -13.92 -6.14
C LEU A 290 -0.45 -12.68 -6.93
N GLY A 291 -0.76 -12.62 -8.23
CA GLY A 291 -0.56 -11.42 -9.04
C GLY A 291 0.67 -11.45 -9.94
N ARG A 292 1.20 -10.26 -10.26
CA ARG A 292 2.21 -10.06 -11.31
C ARG A 292 3.55 -10.74 -11.03
N GLU A 293 3.92 -10.84 -9.75
CA GLU A 293 5.26 -11.22 -9.32
C GLU A 293 5.51 -12.74 -9.37
N ILE A 294 4.45 -13.56 -9.44
CA ILE A 294 4.52 -15.01 -9.16
C ILE A 294 5.48 -15.79 -10.07
N HIS A 295 5.65 -15.37 -11.32
CA HIS A 295 6.48 -16.07 -12.29
C HIS A 295 7.90 -15.47 -12.37
N SER A 296 7.98 -14.15 -12.50
CA SER A 296 9.25 -13.42 -12.61
C SER A 296 10.12 -13.61 -11.37
N GLU A 297 9.50 -13.71 -10.19
CA GLU A 297 10.21 -13.96 -8.93
C GLU A 297 10.92 -15.31 -8.91
N ILE A 298 10.24 -16.39 -9.33
CA ILE A 298 10.84 -17.74 -9.39
C ILE A 298 12.04 -17.74 -10.35
N ALA A 299 11.83 -17.29 -11.58
CA ALA A 299 12.87 -17.28 -12.61
C ALA A 299 14.08 -16.46 -12.16
N SER A 300 13.85 -15.29 -11.57
CA SER A 300 14.93 -14.39 -11.16
C SER A 300 15.67 -14.89 -9.93
N SER A 301 14.96 -15.56 -9.02
CA SER A 301 15.58 -16.18 -7.84
C SER A 301 16.45 -17.36 -8.24
N GLN A 302 16.01 -18.22 -9.17
CA GLN A 302 16.84 -19.31 -9.67
C GLN A 302 18.09 -18.79 -10.39
N LEU A 303 17.93 -17.78 -11.26
CA LEU A 303 19.07 -17.12 -11.91
C LEU A 303 20.02 -16.42 -10.90
N ALA A 304 19.49 -15.82 -9.82
CA ALA A 304 20.30 -15.25 -8.75
C ALA A 304 21.12 -16.33 -8.01
N GLN A 305 20.51 -17.47 -7.69
CA GLN A 305 21.19 -18.61 -7.07
C GLN A 305 22.31 -19.15 -7.95
N LEU A 306 22.10 -19.23 -9.27
CA LEU A 306 23.13 -19.64 -10.24
C LEU A 306 24.32 -18.68 -10.30
N THR A 307 24.11 -17.40 -9.97
CA THR A 307 25.21 -16.43 -9.81
C THR A 307 25.85 -16.43 -8.41
N GLY A 308 25.35 -17.23 -7.46
CA GLY A 308 25.87 -17.36 -6.10
C GLY A 308 25.17 -16.53 -5.02
N PHE A 309 24.09 -15.82 -5.35
CA PHE A 309 23.29 -15.11 -4.34
C PHE A 309 22.37 -16.07 -3.58
N ASN A 310 22.22 -15.87 -2.28
CA ASN A 310 21.22 -16.63 -1.51
C ASN A 310 19.81 -16.11 -1.81
N GLN A 311 18.85 -17.03 -1.97
CA GLN A 311 17.44 -16.74 -2.24
C GLN A 311 16.53 -17.64 -1.41
N ASP A 312 15.24 -17.29 -1.34
CA ASP A 312 14.22 -18.15 -0.76
C ASP A 312 13.80 -19.28 -1.71
N PHE A 313 13.33 -20.39 -1.13
CA PHE A 313 12.74 -21.48 -1.90
C PHE A 313 11.32 -21.13 -2.29
N MET A 314 11.03 -21.28 -3.59
CA MET A 314 9.79 -20.87 -4.20
C MET A 314 9.33 -21.92 -5.20
N LYS A 315 8.02 -22.18 -5.24
CA LYS A 315 7.42 -23.14 -6.15
C LYS A 315 6.08 -22.62 -6.67
N HIS A 316 5.89 -22.76 -7.98
CA HIS A 316 4.62 -22.43 -8.63
C HIS A 316 3.61 -23.57 -8.47
N TYR A 317 2.35 -23.20 -8.25
CA TYR A 317 1.20 -24.09 -8.27
C TYR A 317 0.15 -23.54 -9.22
N ARG A 318 -0.33 -24.38 -10.14
CA ARG A 318 -1.42 -24.01 -11.03
C ARG A 318 -2.71 -23.73 -10.27
N LYS A 319 -2.99 -24.53 -9.23
CA LYS A 319 -4.14 -24.39 -8.34
C LYS A 319 -3.75 -24.73 -6.91
N ILE A 320 -4.40 -24.09 -5.94
CA ILE A 320 -4.23 -24.41 -4.53
C ILE A 320 -5.54 -24.19 -3.77
N LYS A 321 -5.93 -25.15 -2.92
CA LYS A 321 -7.10 -25.02 -2.05
C LYS A 321 -6.68 -24.47 -0.69
N LEU A 322 -7.19 -23.30 -0.33
CA LEU A 322 -6.95 -22.68 0.97
C LEU A 322 -8.18 -22.88 1.87
N HIS A 323 -8.05 -23.75 2.86
CA HIS A 323 -9.10 -24.02 3.84
C HIS A 323 -9.15 -22.93 4.91
N LEU A 324 -10.32 -22.34 5.14
CA LEU A 324 -10.51 -21.16 5.98
C LEU A 324 -10.77 -21.51 7.46
N GLY A 325 -10.94 -22.80 7.77
CA GLY A 325 -11.28 -23.28 9.12
C GLY A 325 -12.64 -22.73 9.57
N LYS A 326 -12.68 -22.09 10.73
CA LYS A 326 -13.91 -21.50 11.29
C LYS A 326 -14.36 -20.21 10.59
N ARG A 327 -13.55 -19.65 9.69
CA ARG A 327 -13.88 -18.40 9.00
C ARG A 327 -14.74 -18.68 7.78
N LYS A 328 -15.75 -17.84 7.57
CA LYS A 328 -16.58 -17.89 6.36
C LYS A 328 -15.85 -17.23 5.19
N VAL A 329 -16.16 -17.66 3.97
CA VAL A 329 -15.60 -17.07 2.74
C VAL A 329 -15.82 -15.56 2.70
N GLY A 330 -17.04 -15.10 2.99
CA GLY A 330 -17.38 -13.67 2.97
C GLY A 330 -16.49 -12.83 3.89
N GLN A 331 -16.04 -13.37 5.04
CA GLN A 331 -15.12 -12.68 5.95
C GLN A 331 -13.72 -12.53 5.33
N VAL A 332 -13.23 -13.55 4.61
CA VAL A 332 -11.91 -13.50 3.98
C VAL A 332 -11.93 -12.58 2.75
N ILE A 333 -13.02 -12.59 1.97
CA ILE A 333 -13.23 -11.63 0.86
C ILE A 333 -13.26 -10.20 1.39
N LEU A 334 -14.00 -9.95 2.48
CA LEU A 334 -14.04 -8.66 3.16
C LEU A 334 -12.66 -8.18 3.60
N MET A 335 -11.90 -9.08 4.25
CA MET A 335 -10.52 -8.78 4.63
C MET A 335 -9.68 -8.46 3.40
N PHE A 336 -9.76 -9.28 2.35
CA PHE A 336 -9.03 -9.06 1.11
C PHE A 336 -9.34 -7.69 0.49
N ARG A 337 -10.63 -7.35 0.36
CA ARG A 337 -11.12 -6.07 -0.17
C ARG A 337 -10.57 -4.89 0.62
N ARG A 338 -10.55 -4.98 1.95
CA ARG A 338 -10.00 -3.95 2.83
C ARG A 338 -8.50 -3.71 2.61
N PHE A 339 -7.76 -4.71 2.13
CA PHE A 339 -6.31 -4.62 1.98
C PHE A 339 -5.81 -4.40 0.54
N TYR A 340 -6.52 -4.91 -0.47
CA TYR A 340 -6.02 -5.00 -1.85
C TYR A 340 -6.97 -4.45 -2.91
N GLU A 341 -8.07 -3.78 -2.50
CA GLU A 341 -9.18 -3.38 -3.37
C GLU A 341 -9.94 -4.58 -3.97
N PHE A 342 -11.23 -4.42 -4.27
CA PHE A 342 -12.11 -5.54 -4.70
C PHE A 342 -11.73 -6.11 -6.07
N GLU A 343 -11.05 -5.31 -6.88
CA GLU A 343 -10.89 -5.51 -8.32
C GLU A 343 -10.08 -6.74 -8.73
N ASP A 344 -9.12 -7.14 -7.90
CA ASP A 344 -8.11 -8.12 -8.30
C ASP A 344 -8.44 -9.55 -7.84
N LEU A 345 -9.29 -9.74 -6.82
CA LEU A 345 -9.60 -11.08 -6.28
C LEU A 345 -10.16 -12.06 -7.34
N PRO A 346 -11.11 -11.66 -8.21
CA PRO A 346 -11.67 -12.54 -9.25
C PRO A 346 -10.62 -13.13 -10.19
N ARG A 347 -9.50 -12.44 -10.40
CA ARG A 347 -8.43 -12.89 -11.29
C ARG A 347 -7.71 -14.12 -10.75
N PHE A 348 -7.68 -14.27 -9.43
CA PHE A 348 -6.91 -15.31 -8.75
C PHE A 348 -7.77 -16.44 -8.22
N VAL A 349 -9.06 -16.23 -8.02
CA VAL A 349 -9.97 -17.25 -7.51
C VAL A 349 -10.50 -18.10 -8.66
N GLU A 350 -10.29 -19.41 -8.58
CA GLU A 350 -10.85 -20.38 -9.50
C GLU A 350 -12.23 -20.85 -9.01
N GLN A 351 -12.32 -21.21 -7.73
CA GLN A 351 -13.55 -21.74 -7.14
C GLN A 351 -13.68 -21.34 -5.67
N ILE A 352 -14.91 -21.21 -5.20
CA ILE A 352 -15.27 -20.98 -3.81
C ILE A 352 -16.19 -22.10 -3.36
N TYR A 353 -15.97 -22.62 -2.16
CA TYR A 353 -16.91 -23.52 -1.49
C TYR A 353 -17.31 -22.98 -0.12
N ASN A 354 -18.61 -22.91 0.11
CA ASN A 354 -19.22 -22.37 1.32
C ASN A 354 -20.29 -23.33 1.86
N GLY A 355 -19.90 -24.57 2.15
CA GLY A 355 -20.80 -25.62 2.65
C GLY A 355 -20.87 -25.73 4.18
N PRO A 356 -21.75 -26.59 4.72
CA PRO A 356 -21.81 -26.87 6.16
C PRO A 356 -20.50 -27.48 6.67
N GLY A 357 -19.86 -26.84 7.66
CA GLY A 357 -18.66 -27.35 8.34
C GLY A 357 -17.33 -27.13 7.60
N GLU A 358 -17.35 -26.76 6.31
CA GLU A 358 -16.13 -26.49 5.55
C GLU A 358 -16.25 -25.30 4.60
N HIS A 359 -15.22 -24.46 4.64
CA HIS A 359 -15.07 -23.28 3.80
C HIS A 359 -13.68 -23.26 3.19
N TRP A 360 -13.57 -23.11 1.86
CA TRP A 360 -12.30 -22.97 1.18
C TRP A 360 -12.40 -22.07 -0.04
N ILE A 361 -11.25 -21.50 -0.42
CA ILE A 361 -11.04 -20.73 -1.64
C ILE A 361 -9.96 -21.46 -2.44
N GLU A 362 -10.27 -21.86 -3.67
CA GLU A 362 -9.28 -22.38 -4.60
C GLU A 362 -8.72 -21.22 -5.41
N PHE A 363 -7.43 -20.95 -5.25
CA PHE A 363 -6.72 -19.98 -6.08
C PHE A 363 -6.09 -20.69 -7.28
N LYS A 364 -5.94 -19.96 -8.38
CA LYS A 364 -5.13 -20.34 -9.54
C LYS A 364 -3.89 -19.46 -9.64
N ASP A 365 -2.89 -20.01 -10.32
CA ASP A 365 -1.64 -19.32 -10.66
C ASP A 365 -0.98 -18.70 -9.42
N VAL A 366 -0.45 -19.57 -8.59
CA VAL A 366 -0.01 -19.24 -7.23
C VAL A 366 1.48 -19.48 -7.08
N LEU A 367 2.18 -18.54 -6.45
CA LEU A 367 3.52 -18.75 -5.96
C LEU A 367 3.48 -19.09 -4.48
N ILE A 368 4.06 -20.23 -4.09
CA ILE A 368 4.33 -20.55 -2.70
C ILE A 368 5.79 -20.24 -2.39
N GLU A 369 6.00 -19.37 -1.40
CA GLU A 369 7.29 -19.14 -0.75
C GLU A 369 7.30 -19.93 0.57
N SER A 370 8.24 -20.88 0.69
CA SER A 370 8.38 -21.67 1.91
C SER A 370 9.30 -20.97 2.90
N HIS A 371 8.89 -20.94 4.17
CA HIS A 371 9.75 -20.49 5.24
C HIS A 371 10.25 -21.73 6.00
N ASP A 372 11.55 -21.98 5.94
CA ASP A 372 12.20 -22.97 6.79
C ASP A 372 12.41 -22.39 8.19
N ASP A 373 11.29 -22.12 8.88
CA ASP A 373 11.23 -21.48 10.20
C ASP A 373 11.94 -22.31 11.28
N ASP A 374 12.15 -23.60 11.04
CA ASP A 374 12.85 -24.49 11.97
C ASP A 374 14.36 -24.28 11.92
N ASN A 375 14.92 -24.05 10.75
CA ASN A 375 16.35 -23.84 10.60
C ASN A 375 16.75 -22.37 10.59
N TYR A 376 15.83 -21.44 10.30
CA TYR A 376 16.16 -20.02 10.15
C TYR A 376 15.17 -19.10 10.86
N VAL A 377 15.71 -18.03 11.43
CA VAL A 377 14.95 -16.86 11.92
C VAL A 377 15.20 -15.70 10.96
N ARG A 378 14.14 -15.13 10.37
CA ARG A 378 14.27 -14.02 9.42
C ARG A 378 14.35 -12.68 10.15
N LEU A 379 15.52 -12.24 10.57
CA LEU A 379 15.71 -11.05 11.43
C LEU A 379 15.11 -9.75 10.86
N GLY A 380 15.05 -9.60 9.54
CA GLY A 380 14.51 -8.41 8.90
C GLY A 380 15.30 -8.01 7.67
N SER A 381 15.33 -6.70 7.38
CA SER A 381 15.99 -6.16 6.19
C SER A 381 17.18 -5.32 6.53
N TYR A 382 18.25 -5.42 5.74
CA TYR A 382 19.47 -4.63 5.88
C TYR A 382 19.61 -3.65 4.72
N ASP A 383 20.25 -2.51 4.96
CA ASP A 383 20.60 -1.58 3.88
C ASP A 383 21.95 -1.96 3.31
N PHE A 384 21.91 -2.55 2.13
CA PHE A 384 23.12 -2.90 1.38
C PHE A 384 23.86 -1.68 0.83
N GLU A 385 23.24 -0.49 0.82
CA GLU A 385 23.91 0.77 0.47
C GLU A 385 24.62 1.42 1.67
N GLY A 386 24.31 0.96 2.88
CA GLY A 386 24.81 1.50 4.13
C GLY A 386 26.12 0.87 4.57
N TRP A 387 26.74 1.48 5.59
CA TRP A 387 27.97 0.99 6.20
C TRP A 387 29.12 0.88 5.19
N ASP A 388 29.95 -0.16 5.30
CA ASP A 388 31.05 -0.48 4.40
C ASP A 388 30.68 -1.55 3.36
N LEU A 389 29.40 -1.94 3.25
CA LEU A 389 28.94 -2.92 2.26
C LEU A 389 29.22 -2.48 0.80
N PRO A 390 29.12 -1.20 0.42
CA PRO A 390 29.51 -0.76 -0.92
C PRO A 390 31.01 -0.86 -1.21
N ASN A 391 31.87 -1.21 -0.24
CA ASN A 391 33.28 -1.51 -0.50
C ASN A 391 33.48 -2.97 -0.96
N ARG A 392 32.44 -3.81 -0.90
CA ARG A 392 32.51 -5.25 -1.19
C ARG A 392 32.11 -5.56 -2.61
N ARG A 393 32.83 -6.49 -3.25
CA ARG A 393 32.66 -6.81 -4.68
C ARG A 393 31.27 -7.30 -5.03
N GLU A 394 30.67 -8.14 -4.20
CA GLU A 394 29.35 -8.72 -4.44
C GLU A 394 28.24 -7.65 -4.51
N HIS A 395 28.29 -6.63 -3.65
CA HIS A 395 27.36 -5.50 -3.68
C HIS A 395 27.68 -4.53 -4.82
N ARG A 396 28.96 -4.34 -5.16
CA ARG A 396 29.39 -3.44 -6.24
C ARG A 396 29.03 -3.98 -7.62
N GLY A 397 29.25 -5.27 -7.85
CA GLY A 397 28.94 -5.95 -9.11
C GLY A 397 27.45 -6.23 -9.30
N GLU A 398 26.66 -6.21 -8.22
CA GLU A 398 25.22 -6.50 -8.23
C GLU A 398 24.44 -5.68 -9.26
N ILE A 399 24.84 -4.43 -9.53
CA ILE A 399 24.20 -3.58 -10.54
C ILE A 399 24.07 -4.26 -11.90
N LEU A 400 25.07 -5.05 -12.32
CA LEU A 400 25.02 -5.73 -13.61
C LEU A 400 23.98 -6.85 -13.60
N PHE A 401 23.84 -7.56 -12.49
CA PHE A 401 22.81 -8.59 -12.29
C PHE A 401 21.40 -7.98 -12.25
N LEU A 402 21.20 -6.95 -11.42
CA LEU A 402 19.93 -6.22 -11.34
C LEU A 402 19.55 -5.66 -12.72
N ALA A 403 20.54 -5.10 -13.43
CA ALA A 403 20.34 -4.63 -14.78
C ALA A 403 19.96 -5.77 -15.70
N TRP A 404 20.72 -6.87 -15.78
CA TRP A 404 20.49 -8.04 -16.64
C TRP A 404 19.08 -8.62 -16.53
N LEU A 405 18.54 -8.72 -15.33
CA LEU A 405 17.14 -9.16 -15.10
C LEU A 405 16.15 -8.00 -15.08
N ASN A 406 16.64 -6.76 -15.17
CA ASN A 406 15.89 -5.53 -15.09
C ASN A 406 14.95 -5.48 -13.87
N ILE A 407 15.55 -5.65 -12.69
CA ILE A 407 14.85 -5.59 -11.40
C ILE A 407 14.57 -4.13 -11.06
N GLY A 408 13.29 -3.74 -10.98
CA GLY A 408 12.88 -2.34 -10.82
C GLY A 408 12.57 -1.90 -9.39
N ASP A 409 12.38 -2.85 -8.46
CA ASP A 409 12.12 -2.60 -7.04
C ASP A 409 13.27 -3.20 -6.23
N THR A 410 14.28 -2.40 -5.88
CA THR A 410 15.44 -2.90 -5.13
C THR A 410 15.53 -2.25 -3.76
N LYS A 411 14.41 -1.90 -3.13
CA LYS A 411 14.39 -1.37 -1.76
C LYS A 411 15.17 -2.24 -0.78
N ALA A 412 15.66 -1.63 0.30
CA ALA A 412 16.26 -2.38 1.40
C ALA A 412 15.33 -3.49 1.93
N SER A 413 13.99 -3.36 1.84
CA SER A 413 13.09 -4.43 2.25
C SER A 413 13.14 -5.70 1.38
N ASN A 414 13.79 -5.64 0.22
CA ASN A 414 14.10 -6.76 -0.68
C ASN A 414 15.46 -7.41 -0.36
N TYR A 415 16.15 -6.93 0.67
CA TYR A 415 17.35 -7.58 1.19
C TYR A 415 17.02 -8.07 2.59
N LYS A 416 17.19 -9.37 2.85
CA LYS A 416 16.83 -9.99 4.14
C LYS A 416 18.05 -10.52 4.84
N MET A 417 18.14 -10.30 6.14
CA MET A 417 19.07 -11.01 7.02
C MET A 417 18.32 -12.15 7.70
N LEU A 418 18.93 -13.33 7.68
CA LEU A 418 18.46 -14.54 8.33
C LEU A 418 19.53 -15.01 9.31
N MET A 419 19.10 -15.68 10.35
CA MET A 419 19.94 -16.31 11.34
C MET A 419 19.65 -17.80 11.37
N LYS A 420 20.64 -18.63 11.08
CA LYS A 420 20.50 -20.08 11.21
C LYS A 420 20.42 -20.44 12.70
N LYS A 421 19.39 -21.18 13.10
CA LYS A 421 19.25 -21.73 14.45
C LYS A 421 20.26 -22.88 14.58
N ASN A 422 21.36 -22.62 15.28
CA ASN A 422 22.37 -23.62 15.65
C ASN A 422 22.62 -23.47 17.15
N ASP A 423 22.80 -24.58 17.87
CA ASP A 423 22.88 -24.58 19.34
C ASP A 423 24.11 -23.84 19.90
N SER A 424 25.21 -23.75 19.14
CA SER A 424 26.49 -23.21 19.64
C SER A 424 26.86 -21.82 19.11
N SER A 425 26.46 -21.45 17.90
CA SER A 425 26.70 -20.11 17.33
C SER A 425 25.78 -19.85 16.14
N PRO A 426 24.82 -18.90 16.24
CA PRO A 426 23.95 -18.60 15.12
C PRO A 426 24.74 -18.02 13.93
N GLN A 427 24.46 -18.51 12.73
CA GLN A 427 25.12 -18.03 11.50
C GLN A 427 24.24 -17.02 10.78
N VAL A 428 24.83 -15.88 10.39
CA VAL A 428 24.14 -14.84 9.62
C VAL A 428 24.18 -15.17 8.13
N LEU A 429 23.03 -15.01 7.46
CA LEU A 429 22.87 -15.12 6.02
C LEU A 429 22.13 -13.89 5.50
N TYR A 430 22.52 -13.38 4.34
CA TYR A 430 21.83 -12.34 3.61
C TYR A 430 21.21 -12.94 2.35
N ARG A 431 19.97 -12.56 2.05
CA ARG A 431 19.26 -12.96 0.84
C ARG A 431 18.80 -11.72 0.08
N LEU A 432 18.91 -11.76 -1.23
CA LEU A 432 18.07 -10.94 -2.08
C LEU A 432 16.69 -11.63 -2.12
N HIS A 433 15.62 -10.86 -1.96
CA HIS A 433 14.25 -11.31 -1.68
C HIS A 433 13.25 -10.48 -2.49
N ASP A 434 12.08 -11.05 -2.78
CA ASP A 434 11.03 -10.37 -3.56
C ASP A 434 11.53 -9.82 -4.92
N PRO A 435 12.38 -10.53 -5.71
CA PRO A 435 12.79 -10.05 -7.04
C PRO A 435 11.66 -10.13 -8.08
N GLY A 436 10.38 -10.15 -7.67
CA GLY A 436 9.22 -10.30 -8.55
C GLY A 436 8.99 -9.14 -9.52
N PHE A 437 9.52 -7.94 -9.22
CA PHE A 437 9.57 -6.81 -10.15
C PHE A 437 10.76 -6.88 -11.13
N SER A 438 11.14 -8.09 -11.52
CA SER A 438 12.13 -8.37 -12.55
C SER A 438 11.46 -8.73 -13.88
N LEU A 439 12.29 -8.92 -14.90
CA LEU A 439 11.86 -9.24 -16.28
C LEU A 439 10.84 -8.21 -16.81
N ASP A 440 10.92 -6.99 -16.29
CA ASP A 440 9.91 -5.95 -16.52
C ASP A 440 10.48 -4.80 -17.35
N ARG A 441 9.81 -3.65 -17.37
CA ARG A 441 10.25 -2.42 -18.03
C ARG A 441 11.47 -1.82 -17.37
N SER A 442 12.49 -1.45 -18.18
CA SER A 442 13.57 -0.60 -17.69
C SER A 442 13.07 0.83 -17.59
N LEU A 443 13.34 1.47 -16.45
CA LEU A 443 13.00 2.87 -16.22
C LEU A 443 14.10 3.84 -16.68
N ALA A 444 15.18 3.32 -17.27
CA ALA A 444 16.24 4.14 -17.84
C ALA A 444 15.77 4.82 -19.13
N LEU A 445 15.90 6.15 -19.21
CA LEU A 445 15.55 6.91 -20.41
C LEU A 445 16.75 6.90 -21.35
N ARG A 446 16.72 6.01 -22.34
CA ARG A 446 17.70 6.05 -23.44
C ARG A 446 17.47 7.27 -24.33
N LYS A 447 16.21 7.68 -24.47
CA LYS A 447 15.78 8.87 -25.21
C LYS A 447 14.77 9.69 -24.37
N PRO A 448 14.72 11.02 -24.48
CA PRO A 448 13.73 11.85 -23.77
C PRO A 448 12.28 11.40 -23.98
N PHE A 449 11.94 10.97 -25.19
CA PHE A 449 10.62 10.42 -25.53
C PHE A 449 10.33 9.06 -24.89
N ASP A 450 11.31 8.34 -24.32
CA ASP A 450 11.02 7.14 -23.56
C ASP A 450 10.32 7.47 -22.23
N LEU A 451 10.27 8.75 -21.80
CA LEU A 451 9.53 9.15 -20.60
C LEU A 451 8.03 8.94 -20.79
N THR A 452 7.51 9.19 -22.00
CA THR A 452 6.11 8.89 -22.32
C THR A 452 5.87 7.39 -22.35
N LYS A 453 6.86 6.57 -22.75
CA LYS A 453 6.80 5.11 -22.62
C LYS A 453 6.85 4.67 -21.17
N VAL A 454 7.73 5.23 -20.34
CA VAL A 454 7.86 4.93 -18.90
C VAL A 454 6.55 5.23 -18.18
N LEU A 455 5.95 6.39 -18.46
CA LEU A 455 4.70 6.82 -17.86
C LEU A 455 3.50 6.05 -18.42
N SER A 456 3.52 5.70 -19.71
CA SER A 456 2.51 4.82 -20.31
C SER A 456 2.72 3.37 -19.90
N ARG A 457 1.98 2.90 -18.88
CA ARG A 457 1.90 1.49 -18.43
C ARG A 457 1.28 0.54 -19.48
N ARG A 458 1.49 0.82 -20.77
CA ARG A 458 0.74 0.29 -21.92
C ARG A 458 1.22 -1.08 -22.43
N ASP A 459 2.49 -1.45 -22.21
CA ASP A 459 3.11 -2.60 -22.87
C ASP A 459 3.46 -3.72 -21.88
N ARG A 460 3.19 -4.97 -22.29
CA ARG A 460 3.41 -6.23 -21.55
C ARG A 460 4.85 -6.34 -21.05
N SER A 461 5.08 -6.89 -19.86
CA SER A 461 6.41 -7.06 -19.25
C SER A 461 7.46 -7.60 -20.23
N VAL A 462 7.15 -8.66 -20.97
CA VAL A 462 8.10 -9.22 -21.95
C VAL A 462 8.38 -8.30 -23.13
N ASN A 463 7.40 -7.50 -23.57
CA ASN A 463 7.58 -6.57 -24.70
C ASN A 463 8.40 -5.34 -24.29
N VAL A 464 8.26 -4.89 -23.05
CA VAL A 464 9.01 -3.76 -22.48
C VAL A 464 10.36 -4.15 -21.91
N PHE A 465 10.57 -5.45 -21.64
CA PHE A 465 11.87 -5.99 -21.30
C PHE A 465 12.80 -5.78 -22.49
N SER A 466 13.73 -4.84 -22.32
CA SER A 466 14.63 -4.44 -23.39
C SER A 466 15.53 -5.61 -23.77
N LYS A 467 15.66 -5.87 -25.08
CA LYS A 467 16.62 -6.87 -25.59
C LYS A 467 18.08 -6.47 -25.33
N SER A 468 18.32 -5.19 -25.08
CA SER A 468 19.64 -4.61 -24.87
C SER A 468 19.64 -3.72 -23.65
N PHE A 469 20.73 -3.72 -22.90
CA PHE A 469 20.86 -2.87 -21.71
C PHE A 469 22.26 -2.30 -21.52
N LEU A 470 23.25 -2.77 -22.30
CA LEU A 470 24.59 -2.23 -22.29
C LEU A 470 24.82 -1.33 -23.50
N GLN A 471 25.69 -0.34 -23.31
CA GLN A 471 26.37 0.37 -24.37
C GLN A 471 27.84 0.40 -23.97
N TRP A 472 28.75 0.07 -24.88
CA TRP A 472 30.16 0.04 -24.54
C TRP A 472 31.01 0.60 -25.68
N GLN A 473 32.19 1.05 -25.30
CA GLN A 473 33.30 1.49 -26.14
C GLN A 473 34.57 0.83 -25.59
N GLU A 474 35.70 0.96 -26.29
CA GLU A 474 36.95 0.31 -25.89
C GLU A 474 37.33 0.55 -24.43
N GLU A 475 37.14 1.77 -23.92
CA GLU A 475 37.56 2.16 -22.56
C GLU A 475 36.43 2.24 -21.53
N LYS A 476 35.16 2.03 -21.91
CA LYS A 476 34.03 2.19 -20.99
C LYS A 476 32.81 1.35 -21.30
N VAL A 477 32.10 0.96 -20.24
CA VAL A 477 30.81 0.28 -20.30
C VAL A 477 29.77 1.12 -19.58
N LYS A 478 28.61 1.26 -20.22
CA LYS A 478 27.46 1.99 -19.72
C LYS A 478 26.27 1.04 -19.55
N VAL A 479 25.77 0.96 -18.33
CA VAL A 479 24.64 0.12 -17.92
C VAL A 479 23.36 0.95 -17.90
N TRP A 480 22.44 0.67 -18.83
CA TRP A 480 21.14 1.32 -18.94
C TRP A 480 20.11 0.65 -18.02
N TRP A 481 20.23 0.94 -16.72
CA TRP A 481 19.30 0.50 -15.69
C TRP A 481 19.15 1.59 -14.64
N ASN A 482 17.96 1.70 -14.05
CA ASN A 482 17.67 2.66 -12.98
C ASN A 482 16.51 2.14 -12.11
N ASP A 483 16.66 2.26 -10.79
CA ASP A 483 15.58 2.09 -9.81
C ASP A 483 15.02 3.48 -9.48
N LEU A 484 13.91 3.86 -10.14
CA LEU A 484 13.29 5.16 -9.92
C LEU A 484 12.64 5.30 -8.54
N ILE A 485 12.47 4.23 -7.78
CA ILE A 485 11.74 4.29 -6.51
C ILE A 485 12.73 4.56 -5.36
N PHE A 486 13.98 4.06 -5.45
CA PHE A 486 14.99 4.17 -4.38
C PHE A 486 16.25 4.90 -4.89
N ARG A 487 16.19 6.25 -4.84
CA ARG A 487 17.09 7.18 -5.56
C ARG A 487 18.25 7.74 -4.72
N ASN A 488 18.97 6.91 -4.00
CA ASN A 488 20.13 7.39 -3.28
C ASN A 488 21.34 7.53 -4.24
N GLY A 489 21.94 8.71 -4.33
CA GLY A 489 23.08 8.96 -5.24
C GLY A 489 24.36 8.20 -4.92
N ARG A 490 24.39 7.50 -3.78
CA ARG A 490 25.48 6.62 -3.38
C ARG A 490 25.32 5.20 -3.92
N ARG A 491 24.22 4.84 -4.59
CA ARG A 491 24.07 3.47 -5.07
C ARG A 491 25.06 3.20 -6.21
N PHE A 492 25.93 2.21 -6.04
CA PHE A 492 26.97 1.82 -7.01
C PHE A 492 28.00 2.90 -7.38
N HIS A 493 28.07 4.02 -6.63
CA HIS A 493 29.08 5.06 -6.86
C HIS A 493 30.51 4.61 -6.56
N THR A 494 30.67 3.46 -5.90
CA THR A 494 31.96 2.84 -5.67
C THR A 494 32.25 1.78 -6.72
N SER A 495 31.27 1.26 -7.46
CA SER A 495 31.48 0.09 -8.34
C SER A 495 32.51 0.36 -9.42
N THR A 496 33.43 -0.58 -9.63
CA THR A 496 34.47 -0.47 -10.68
C THR A 496 34.13 -1.33 -11.90
N TYR A 497 34.81 -1.07 -13.02
CA TYR A 497 34.73 -1.95 -14.18
C TYR A 497 35.12 -3.41 -13.84
N SER A 498 36.11 -3.60 -12.95
CA SER A 498 36.51 -4.94 -12.50
C SER A 498 35.40 -5.66 -11.74
N ASP A 499 34.61 -4.96 -10.92
CA ASP A 499 33.50 -5.57 -10.20
C ASP A 499 32.39 -6.02 -11.16
N LEU A 500 32.10 -5.18 -12.17
CA LEU A 500 31.14 -5.54 -13.22
C LEU A 500 31.64 -6.70 -14.08
N LYS A 501 32.93 -6.71 -14.48
CA LYS A 501 33.52 -7.82 -15.24
C LYS A 501 33.51 -9.13 -14.44
N TRP A 502 33.66 -9.07 -13.11
CA TRP A 502 33.50 -10.24 -12.26
C TRP A 502 32.07 -10.78 -12.29
N MET A 503 31.06 -9.92 -12.11
CA MET A 503 29.66 -10.32 -12.24
C MET A 503 29.34 -10.80 -13.67
N ALA A 504 29.97 -10.21 -14.68
CA ALA A 504 29.84 -10.61 -16.08
C ALA A 504 30.27 -12.06 -16.30
N ARG A 505 31.37 -12.51 -15.67
CA ARG A 505 31.78 -13.93 -15.70
C ARG A 505 30.77 -14.84 -15.02
N ASN A 506 30.25 -14.45 -13.86
CA ASN A 506 29.23 -15.23 -13.17
C ASN A 506 27.98 -15.40 -14.05
N ILE A 507 27.48 -14.34 -14.68
CA ILE A 507 26.34 -14.41 -15.61
C ILE A 507 26.70 -15.22 -16.88
N ALA A 508 27.91 -15.03 -17.42
CA ALA A 508 28.36 -15.74 -18.62
C ALA A 508 28.54 -17.26 -18.35
N SER A 509 28.85 -17.65 -17.12
CA SER A 509 28.99 -19.05 -16.72
C SER A 509 27.67 -19.82 -16.67
N ILE A 510 26.54 -19.13 -16.64
CA ILE A 510 25.21 -19.75 -16.66
C ILE A 510 25.00 -20.41 -18.02
N LYS A 511 24.64 -21.70 -17.99
CA LYS A 511 24.41 -22.47 -19.22
C LYS A 511 23.11 -22.05 -19.87
N GLU A 512 23.01 -22.26 -21.18
CA GLU A 512 21.80 -21.93 -21.93
C GLU A 512 20.58 -22.70 -21.39
N GLU A 513 20.77 -23.97 -21.05
CA GLU A 513 19.72 -24.85 -20.53
C GLU A 513 19.21 -24.37 -19.17
N ASP A 514 20.09 -23.81 -18.34
CA ASP A 514 19.71 -23.31 -17.01
C ASP A 514 18.83 -22.05 -17.09
N ILE A 515 19.04 -21.19 -18.09
CA ILE A 515 18.18 -20.02 -18.33
C ILE A 515 16.78 -20.49 -18.76
N LEU A 516 16.72 -21.45 -19.68
CA LEU A 516 15.45 -21.98 -20.18
C LEU A 516 14.69 -22.71 -19.07
N GLU A 517 15.39 -23.54 -18.30
CA GLU A 517 14.81 -24.27 -17.17
C GLU A 517 14.28 -23.31 -16.11
N SER A 518 14.99 -22.22 -15.84
CA SER A 518 14.54 -21.22 -14.87
C SER A 518 13.21 -20.56 -15.27
N LEU A 519 13.00 -20.33 -16.57
CA LEU A 519 11.75 -19.79 -17.09
C LEU A 519 10.62 -20.84 -17.12
N ARG A 520 10.95 -22.12 -17.35
CA ARG A 520 9.99 -23.24 -17.36
C ARG A 520 9.49 -23.58 -15.98
N GLU A 521 10.38 -23.67 -14.99
CA GLU A 521 10.04 -23.94 -13.59
C GLU A 521 9.22 -22.80 -12.98
N ALA A 522 9.45 -21.57 -13.43
CA ALA A 522 8.59 -20.43 -13.12
C ALA A 522 7.17 -20.56 -13.71
N ARG A 523 6.90 -21.58 -14.54
CA ARG A 523 5.64 -21.80 -15.27
C ARG A 523 5.20 -20.57 -16.08
N ILE A 524 6.17 -19.81 -16.58
CA ILE A 524 5.90 -18.75 -17.55
C ILE A 524 5.32 -19.41 -18.80
N VAL A 525 4.29 -18.81 -19.38
CA VAL A 525 3.67 -19.33 -20.59
C VAL A 525 4.72 -19.49 -21.69
N LYS A 526 4.73 -20.64 -22.38
CA LYS A 526 5.75 -21.01 -23.37
C LYS A 526 6.17 -19.87 -24.31
N ASP A 527 5.23 -19.20 -24.99
CA ASP A 527 5.57 -18.10 -25.90
C ASP A 527 6.27 -16.92 -25.19
N VAL A 528 5.85 -16.61 -23.96
CA VAL A 528 6.42 -15.56 -23.13
C VAL A 528 7.81 -15.97 -22.66
N ALA A 529 7.96 -17.22 -22.22
CA ALA A 529 9.23 -17.82 -21.80
C ALA A 529 10.23 -17.85 -22.96
N ASP A 530 9.82 -18.29 -24.14
CA ASP A 530 10.65 -18.35 -25.34
C ASP A 530 11.18 -16.95 -25.71
N LEU A 531 10.32 -15.92 -25.65
CA LEU A 531 10.75 -14.55 -25.95
C LEU A 531 11.68 -13.98 -24.86
N TYR A 532 11.42 -14.25 -23.58
CA TYR A 532 12.36 -13.89 -22.51
C TYR A 532 13.70 -14.60 -22.67
N PHE A 533 13.68 -15.88 -23.00
CA PHE A 533 14.86 -16.71 -23.20
C PHE A 533 15.75 -16.10 -24.27
N GLN A 534 15.22 -15.80 -25.46
CA GLN A 534 16.01 -15.17 -26.52
C GLN A 534 16.54 -13.78 -26.14
N LYS A 535 15.76 -12.99 -25.39
CA LYS A 535 16.22 -11.69 -24.88
C LYS A 535 17.33 -11.84 -23.84
N LEU A 536 17.20 -12.77 -22.89
CA LEU A 536 18.22 -13.03 -21.87
C LEU A 536 19.52 -13.56 -22.49
N LYS A 537 19.44 -14.45 -23.49
CA LYS A 537 20.60 -14.89 -24.30
C LYS A 537 21.27 -13.70 -24.99
N ASN A 538 20.49 -12.84 -25.65
CA ASN A 538 21.02 -11.63 -26.29
C ASN A 538 21.78 -10.74 -25.29
N ARG A 539 21.15 -10.48 -24.14
CA ARG A 539 21.73 -9.66 -23.07
C ARG A 539 22.99 -10.29 -22.47
N ARG A 540 23.03 -11.60 -22.30
CA ARG A 540 24.21 -12.34 -21.85
C ARG A 540 25.34 -12.28 -22.89
N ASN A 541 25.02 -12.36 -24.18
CA ASN A 541 25.98 -12.15 -25.25
C ASN A 541 26.50 -10.70 -25.31
N GLU A 542 25.66 -9.70 -25.04
CA GLU A 542 26.11 -8.30 -24.88
C GLU A 542 27.12 -8.18 -23.74
N ILE A 543 26.88 -8.84 -22.59
CA ILE A 543 27.82 -8.88 -21.46
C ILE A 543 29.16 -9.49 -21.90
N VAL A 544 29.15 -10.66 -22.55
CA VAL A 544 30.39 -11.32 -23.01
C VAL A 544 31.18 -10.44 -23.98
N LYS A 545 30.48 -9.70 -24.86
CA LYS A 545 31.11 -8.76 -25.80
C LYS A 545 31.63 -7.49 -25.11
N ALA A 546 30.85 -6.89 -24.21
CA ALA A 546 31.16 -5.63 -23.57
C ALA A 546 32.35 -5.72 -22.61
N PHE A 547 32.61 -6.92 -22.07
CA PHE A 547 33.65 -7.18 -21.10
C PHE A 547 34.84 -8.00 -21.64
N ASP A 548 34.92 -8.19 -22.96
CA ASP A 548 36.01 -8.92 -23.63
C ASP A 548 36.18 -10.37 -23.10
N LEU A 549 35.06 -11.09 -22.96
CA LEU A 549 35.02 -12.44 -22.39
C LEU A 549 34.83 -13.55 -23.45
N LYS A 550 34.97 -13.24 -24.74
CA LYS A 550 34.69 -14.19 -25.84
C LYS A 550 35.64 -15.40 -25.84
N GLU A 551 36.86 -15.22 -25.35
CA GLU A 551 37.85 -16.30 -25.23
C GLU A 551 37.56 -17.22 -24.04
N GLU A 552 36.84 -16.71 -23.03
CA GLU A 552 36.47 -17.48 -21.84
C GLU A 552 35.11 -18.17 -21.99
N PHE A 553 34.19 -17.55 -22.74
CA PHE A 553 32.82 -18.03 -22.89
C PHE A 553 32.31 -17.87 -24.32
N ALA A 554 31.83 -18.97 -24.90
CA ALA A 554 31.17 -18.96 -26.21
C ALA A 554 29.92 -18.07 -26.20
N LEU A 555 29.63 -17.44 -27.33
CA LEU A 555 28.37 -16.73 -27.54
C LEU A 555 27.27 -17.73 -27.84
N PHE A 556 26.09 -17.54 -27.25
CA PHE A 556 24.93 -18.34 -27.61
C PHE A 556 24.37 -17.92 -28.97
N ASP A 557 23.78 -18.85 -29.71
CA ASP A 557 23.08 -18.50 -30.95
C ASP A 557 21.80 -17.70 -30.63
N VAL A 558 21.62 -16.52 -31.22
CA VAL A 558 20.47 -15.65 -30.92
C VAL A 558 19.86 -15.19 -32.25
N PRO A 559 18.57 -15.46 -32.49
CA PRO A 559 17.92 -15.03 -33.72
C PRO A 559 17.84 -13.50 -33.76
N ASN A 560 17.68 -12.94 -34.96
CA ASN A 560 17.41 -11.52 -35.11
C ASN A 560 16.06 -11.18 -34.44
N LEU A 561 16.10 -10.68 -33.20
CA LEU A 561 14.92 -10.41 -32.38
C LEU A 561 13.92 -9.46 -33.05
N SER A 562 14.36 -8.55 -33.93
CA SER A 562 13.45 -7.67 -34.68
C SER A 562 12.64 -8.39 -35.76
N LYS A 563 13.12 -9.55 -36.23
CA LYS A 563 12.48 -10.40 -37.24
C LYS A 563 12.00 -11.74 -36.64
N TYR A 564 12.13 -11.92 -35.33
CA TYR A 564 11.82 -13.17 -34.65
C TYR A 564 10.31 -13.38 -34.56
N SER A 565 9.79 -14.31 -35.35
CA SER A 565 8.37 -14.65 -35.42
C SER A 565 8.18 -16.19 -35.44
N PRO A 566 8.54 -16.90 -34.37
CA PRO A 566 8.53 -18.37 -34.35
C PRO A 566 7.11 -18.97 -34.45
N ASN A 567 6.07 -18.18 -34.19
CA ASN A 567 4.67 -18.60 -34.26
C ASN A 567 3.74 -17.38 -34.39
N LYS A 568 2.42 -17.60 -34.50
CA LYS A 568 1.42 -16.52 -34.61
C LYS A 568 1.29 -15.62 -33.37
N ASN A 569 1.76 -16.06 -32.21
CA ASN A 569 1.64 -15.33 -30.96
C ASN A 569 2.82 -14.38 -30.73
N ILE A 570 3.94 -14.55 -31.45
CA ILE A 570 5.13 -13.71 -31.40
C ILE A 570 5.42 -13.19 -32.81
N HIS A 571 5.37 -11.89 -33.01
CA HIS A 571 5.66 -11.26 -34.29
C HIS A 571 6.71 -10.16 -34.09
N ASN A 572 7.81 -10.21 -34.86
CA ASN A 572 8.89 -9.21 -34.83
C ASN A 572 9.47 -9.01 -33.42
N GLY A 573 9.63 -10.10 -32.66
CA GLY A 573 10.13 -10.09 -31.29
C GLY A 573 9.18 -9.45 -30.27
N ARG A 574 7.89 -9.35 -30.62
CA ARG A 574 6.84 -8.85 -29.74
C ARG A 574 5.77 -9.92 -29.57
N LEU A 575 5.39 -10.16 -28.33
CA LEU A 575 4.21 -10.93 -28.00
C LEU A 575 2.97 -10.17 -28.48
N VAL A 576 2.13 -10.84 -29.28
CA VAL A 576 0.88 -10.32 -29.85
C VAL A 576 -0.34 -10.91 -29.15
N LYS A 577 -0.24 -12.11 -28.56
CA LYS A 577 -1.30 -12.76 -27.78
C LYS A 577 -1.35 -12.29 -26.32
N SER A 578 -2.45 -11.66 -25.90
CA SER A 578 -2.59 -11.04 -24.56
C SER A 578 -3.12 -11.97 -23.48
N PHE A 579 -3.71 -13.10 -23.86
CA PHE A 579 -4.39 -14.01 -22.94
C PHE A 579 -3.93 -15.44 -23.14
N TYR A 580 -3.73 -16.15 -22.03
CA TYR A 580 -3.38 -17.56 -21.99
C TYR A 580 -4.30 -18.27 -21.00
N PRO A 581 -5.14 -19.22 -21.47
CA PRO A 581 -6.02 -19.98 -20.58
C PRO A 581 -5.24 -20.66 -19.43
N GLY A 582 -5.79 -20.60 -18.22
CA GLY A 582 -5.20 -21.24 -17.04
C GLY A 582 -4.12 -20.45 -16.29
N HIS A 583 -3.77 -19.24 -16.75
CA HIS A 583 -2.90 -18.30 -16.05
C HIS A 583 -3.71 -17.11 -15.54
N ALA A 584 -3.36 -16.60 -14.36
CA ALA A 584 -3.86 -15.30 -13.91
C ALA A 584 -3.32 -14.26 -14.90
N GLU A 585 -4.22 -13.49 -15.50
CA GLU A 585 -3.87 -12.62 -16.62
C GLU A 585 -2.66 -11.73 -16.32
N TYR A 586 -1.68 -11.75 -17.22
CA TYR A 586 -0.58 -10.79 -17.21
C TYR A 586 -1.17 -9.38 -17.30
N GLU A 587 -0.86 -8.55 -16.30
CA GLU A 587 -1.36 -7.18 -16.15
C GLU A 587 -1.50 -6.47 -17.50
N THR A 588 -2.73 -6.06 -17.82
CA THR A 588 -2.96 -5.17 -18.95
C THR A 588 -3.43 -3.80 -18.46
N LYS A 589 -2.78 -2.76 -19.00
CA LYS A 589 -3.12 -1.33 -18.99
C LYS A 589 -4.01 -0.85 -17.82
N ARG A 590 -3.40 -0.48 -16.67
CA ARG A 590 -4.03 0.51 -15.78
C ARG A 590 -3.89 1.90 -16.42
N ASN A 591 -4.97 2.43 -17.00
CA ASN A 591 -5.03 3.82 -17.45
C ASN A 591 -5.12 4.72 -16.21
N ASN A 592 -4.04 5.43 -15.86
CA ASN A 592 -4.07 6.44 -14.81
C ASN A 592 -4.15 7.86 -15.41
N PHE A 593 -4.57 8.85 -14.62
CA PHE A 593 -4.73 10.23 -15.08
C PHE A 593 -3.43 10.85 -15.64
N GLY A 594 -2.27 10.42 -15.14
CA GLY A 594 -0.96 10.80 -15.69
C GLY A 594 -0.75 10.31 -17.12
N THR A 595 -1.13 9.07 -17.43
CA THR A 595 -1.16 8.59 -18.83
C THR A 595 -2.15 9.34 -19.70
N PHE A 596 -3.31 9.70 -19.16
CA PHE A 596 -4.28 10.53 -19.87
C PHE A 596 -3.72 11.91 -20.25
N LEU A 597 -3.06 12.61 -19.32
CA LEU A 597 -2.44 13.91 -19.61
C LEU A 597 -1.37 13.81 -20.70
N LEU A 598 -0.48 12.81 -20.62
CA LEU A 598 0.64 12.67 -21.56
C LEU A 598 0.21 12.24 -22.96
N GLU A 599 -0.85 11.43 -23.07
CA GLU A 599 -1.44 11.05 -24.35
C GLU A 599 -2.08 12.25 -25.07
N ASN A 600 -2.55 13.24 -24.32
CA ASN A 600 -3.07 14.50 -24.86
C ASN A 600 -1.94 15.53 -25.11
N ILE A 601 -0.86 15.50 -24.33
CA ILE A 601 0.29 16.42 -24.50
C ILE A 601 1.17 16.02 -25.69
N SER A 602 1.21 14.75 -26.09
CA SER A 602 1.95 14.30 -27.30
C SER A 602 1.27 14.67 -28.63
N LEU A 603 0.22 15.49 -28.61
CA LEU A 603 -0.26 16.15 -29.81
C LEU A 603 0.82 17.14 -30.26
N ASN A 604 1.46 16.85 -31.40
CA ASN A 604 1.99 17.90 -32.26
C ASN A 604 0.79 18.78 -32.62
N LEU A 605 0.51 19.79 -31.78
CA LEU A 605 -0.40 20.86 -32.11
C LEU A 605 0.29 21.65 -33.23
N PRO A 606 -0.26 21.67 -34.46
CA PRO A 606 0.02 22.80 -35.32
C PRO A 606 -0.66 24.00 -34.62
N LEU A 607 0.10 24.70 -33.79
CA LEU A 607 -0.21 26.08 -33.46
C LEU A 607 -0.13 26.83 -34.78
N PHE A 608 -1.24 26.91 -35.51
CA PHE A 608 -1.68 28.03 -36.34
C PHE A 608 -2.85 27.60 -37.22
N GLY A 609 -3.99 28.28 -37.03
CA GLY A 609 -5.07 28.36 -37.99
C GLY A 609 -6.15 27.29 -37.85
N LEU A 610 -7.30 27.66 -37.29
CA LEU A 610 -8.58 27.66 -38.03
C LEU A 610 -9.73 28.05 -37.10
N THR A 611 -10.19 29.28 -37.31
CA THR A 611 -11.59 29.65 -37.18
C THR A 611 -12.38 29.02 -38.33
N ASP A 612 -13.63 28.65 -38.02
CA ASP A 612 -14.76 28.45 -38.91
C ASP A 612 -15.20 27.04 -39.36
N LYS A 613 -16.47 26.79 -38.98
CA LYS A 613 -17.54 25.98 -39.61
C LYS A 613 -17.57 24.47 -39.35
N PHE A 614 -18.39 24.14 -38.35
CA PHE A 614 -19.11 22.88 -38.18
C PHE A 614 -20.13 22.66 -39.31
N SER A 615 -19.98 21.59 -40.07
CA SER A 615 -21.09 20.94 -40.78
C SER A 615 -21.03 19.42 -40.56
N PHE A 616 -22.20 18.84 -40.28
CA PHE A 616 -22.43 17.46 -39.90
C PHE A 616 -22.21 16.53 -41.12
N ASN A 617 -21.17 15.71 -41.09
CA ASN A 617 -21.05 14.52 -41.95
C ASN A 617 -20.28 13.42 -41.21
N LEU A 618 -21.02 12.42 -40.72
CA LEU A 618 -20.50 11.18 -40.14
C LEU A 618 -19.86 10.32 -41.25
N ARG A 619 -18.66 10.68 -41.72
CA ARG A 619 -17.77 9.76 -42.45
C ARG A 619 -16.71 9.23 -41.49
N ALA A 620 -16.48 7.92 -41.57
CA ALA A 620 -15.67 7.11 -40.68
C ALA A 620 -14.13 7.37 -40.70
N ALA A 621 -13.70 8.61 -40.98
CA ALA A 621 -12.31 9.03 -40.89
C ALA A 621 -12.12 9.86 -39.61
N GLU A 622 -11.04 9.63 -38.87
CA GLU A 622 -10.63 10.28 -37.59
C GLU A 622 -11.19 9.70 -36.27
N LEU A 623 -11.52 8.42 -36.21
CA LEU A 623 -11.66 7.70 -34.92
C LEU A 623 -10.31 7.38 -34.24
N GLU A 624 -9.18 7.73 -34.85
CA GLU A 624 -7.86 7.29 -34.38
C GLU A 624 -7.25 8.14 -33.24
N ALA A 625 -7.60 9.41 -33.05
CA ALA A 625 -6.83 10.27 -32.13
C ALA A 625 -7.54 10.69 -30.84
N ASN A 626 -8.87 10.86 -30.80
CA ASN A 626 -9.51 11.51 -29.65
C ASN A 626 -10.41 10.57 -28.83
N TYR A 627 -10.07 10.39 -27.55
CA TYR A 627 -10.83 9.65 -26.54
C TYR A 627 -12.14 10.36 -26.12
N HIS A 628 -12.73 11.18 -26.99
CA HIS A 628 -13.97 11.85 -26.66
C HIS A 628 -15.12 10.83 -26.64
N PRO A 629 -16.00 10.88 -25.63
CA PRO A 629 -17.27 10.18 -25.65
C PRO A 629 -17.95 10.39 -27.00
N ILE A 630 -18.34 9.32 -27.69
CA ILE A 630 -19.23 9.49 -28.85
C ILE A 630 -20.59 9.82 -28.26
N LYS A 631 -20.89 11.12 -28.19
CA LYS A 631 -22.23 11.63 -27.92
C LYS A 631 -22.97 11.58 -29.25
N ILE A 632 -23.62 10.44 -29.50
CA ILE A 632 -24.26 10.15 -30.79
C ILE A 632 -25.46 11.08 -31.02
N ALA A 633 -26.16 11.50 -29.95
CA ALA A 633 -27.20 12.52 -30.08
C ALA A 633 -27.42 13.25 -28.75
N LYS A 634 -27.38 14.59 -28.81
CA LYS A 634 -28.09 15.46 -27.88
C LYS A 634 -29.16 16.15 -28.70
N SER A 635 -30.41 15.71 -28.59
CA SER A 635 -31.52 16.42 -29.21
C SER A 635 -32.36 17.03 -28.10
N ALA A 636 -32.58 18.35 -28.17
CA ALA A 636 -33.67 18.97 -27.46
C ALA A 636 -34.94 18.63 -28.25
N LEU A 637 -35.75 17.69 -27.75
CA LEU A 637 -36.98 17.29 -28.46
C LEU A 637 -38.01 18.43 -28.43
N ILE A 638 -38.07 19.13 -27.30
CA ILE A 638 -38.88 20.33 -27.02
C ILE A 638 -38.13 21.20 -25.99
N PRO A 639 -38.43 22.51 -25.88
CA PRO A 639 -37.85 23.36 -24.83
C PRO A 639 -37.95 22.71 -23.46
N GLY A 640 -36.79 22.50 -22.83
CA GLY A 640 -36.68 21.90 -21.50
C GLY A 640 -36.69 20.37 -21.42
N VAL A 641 -36.86 19.63 -22.52
CA VAL A 641 -36.67 18.16 -22.56
C VAL A 641 -35.45 17.80 -23.38
N LYS A 642 -34.51 17.10 -22.75
CA LYS A 642 -33.24 16.71 -23.35
C LYS A 642 -33.08 15.20 -23.26
N VAL A 643 -33.01 14.55 -24.42
CA VAL A 643 -32.66 13.14 -24.50
C VAL A 643 -31.17 13.02 -24.81
N VAL A 644 -30.46 12.27 -23.97
CA VAL A 644 -29.03 12.03 -24.06
C VAL A 644 -28.81 10.55 -24.35
N ILE A 645 -28.47 10.25 -25.60
CA ILE A 645 -27.98 8.92 -25.98
C ILE A 645 -26.47 9.03 -26.13
N SER A 646 -25.73 8.27 -25.34
CA SER A 646 -24.28 8.28 -25.41
C SER A 646 -23.69 6.91 -25.17
N ARG A 647 -22.58 6.64 -25.86
CA ARG A 647 -21.71 5.50 -25.59
C ARG A 647 -20.35 6.03 -25.16
N ARG A 648 -19.86 5.55 -24.04
CA ARG A 648 -18.49 5.78 -23.58
C ARG A 648 -17.75 4.46 -23.62
N VAL A 649 -16.64 4.42 -24.35
CA VAL A 649 -15.74 3.26 -24.35
C VAL A 649 -14.46 3.67 -23.65
N PHE A 650 -14.11 2.98 -22.59
CA PHE A 650 -12.85 3.19 -21.87
C PHE A 650 -12.18 1.85 -21.59
N PRO A 651 -10.85 1.79 -21.48
CA PRO A 651 -10.19 0.54 -21.10
C PRO A 651 -10.71 0.03 -19.76
N ASN A 652 -10.99 -1.26 -19.69
CA ASN A 652 -11.39 -1.90 -18.44
C ASN A 652 -10.21 -1.91 -17.46
N ALA A 653 -10.40 -1.43 -16.23
CA ALA A 653 -9.40 -1.49 -15.16
C ALA A 653 -9.31 -2.90 -14.55
N GLN A 654 -10.43 -3.63 -14.55
CA GLN A 654 -10.58 -4.93 -13.90
C GLN A 654 -10.18 -6.13 -14.74
N ARG A 655 -10.01 -5.99 -16.08
CA ARG A 655 -9.50 -7.01 -17.04
C ARG A 655 -9.54 -8.44 -16.47
N TRP A 656 -10.70 -9.07 -16.60
CA TRP A 656 -10.93 -10.45 -16.20
C TRP A 656 -11.63 -11.16 -17.35
N ASN A 657 -11.17 -12.35 -17.71
CA ASN A 657 -11.65 -13.07 -18.88
C ASN A 657 -12.67 -14.13 -18.46
N THR A 658 -13.83 -14.07 -19.10
CA THR A 658 -14.88 -15.07 -18.99
C THR A 658 -14.94 -15.87 -20.27
N ALA A 659 -14.82 -17.20 -20.19
CA ALA A 659 -15.05 -18.10 -21.33
C ALA A 659 -14.27 -17.70 -22.60
N ASP A 660 -12.93 -17.60 -22.49
CA ASP A 660 -11.98 -17.30 -23.56
C ASP A 660 -12.05 -15.89 -24.20
N LYS A 661 -13.00 -15.04 -23.79
CA LYS A 661 -13.12 -13.67 -24.31
C LYS A 661 -12.44 -12.65 -23.43
N SER A 662 -11.63 -11.78 -24.05
CA SER A 662 -10.95 -10.73 -23.29
C SER A 662 -11.85 -9.53 -23.03
N ARG A 663 -12.06 -9.12 -21.78
CA ARG A 663 -12.91 -7.93 -21.48
C ARG A 663 -12.09 -6.66 -21.42
N ALA A 664 -11.42 -6.33 -22.53
CA ALA A 664 -10.40 -5.28 -22.57
C ALA A 664 -10.96 -3.86 -22.45
N PHE A 665 -12.19 -3.63 -22.89
CA PHE A 665 -12.85 -2.33 -22.92
C PHE A 665 -14.20 -2.40 -22.21
N VAL A 666 -14.49 -1.42 -21.36
CA VAL A 666 -15.80 -1.16 -20.78
C VAL A 666 -16.57 -0.24 -21.73
N ILE A 667 -17.78 -0.67 -22.05
CA ILE A 667 -18.76 0.06 -22.85
C ILE A 667 -19.82 0.52 -21.87
N LYS A 668 -19.92 1.83 -21.67
CA LYS A 668 -20.97 2.46 -20.89
C LYS A 668 -21.95 3.13 -21.84
N ASP A 669 -23.01 2.41 -22.15
CA ASP A 669 -24.16 2.91 -22.86
C ASP A 669 -25.03 3.70 -21.87
N THR A 670 -25.59 4.81 -22.31
CA THR A 670 -26.41 5.68 -21.46
C THR A 670 -27.55 6.25 -22.29
N LEU A 671 -28.77 6.08 -21.75
CA LEU A 671 -29.97 6.76 -22.18
C LEU A 671 -30.45 7.63 -21.02
N GLY A 672 -30.31 8.94 -21.14
CA GLY A 672 -30.82 9.92 -20.19
C GLY A 672 -31.99 10.70 -20.79
N ILE A 673 -33.05 10.91 -20.03
CA ILE A 673 -34.11 11.87 -20.32
C ILE A 673 -34.07 12.89 -19.20
N GLU A 674 -33.68 14.12 -19.50
CA GLU A 674 -33.60 15.23 -18.56
C GLU A 674 -34.69 16.25 -18.85
N TYR A 675 -35.49 16.57 -17.85
CA TYR A 675 -36.46 17.65 -17.85
C TYR A 675 -35.88 18.76 -16.97
N GLY A 676 -35.50 19.86 -17.60
CA GLY A 676 -34.95 21.02 -16.92
C GLY A 676 -35.49 22.29 -17.55
N VAL A 677 -35.60 23.37 -16.79
CA VAL A 677 -36.10 24.63 -17.34
C VAL A 677 -34.96 25.29 -18.12
N GLY A 678 -34.99 25.13 -19.45
CA GLY A 678 -34.08 25.77 -20.39
C GLY A 678 -34.42 27.26 -20.55
N SER A 679 -33.77 28.08 -19.73
CA SER A 679 -33.33 29.48 -19.89
C SER A 679 -34.11 30.57 -20.63
N ASP A 680 -35.27 30.41 -21.27
CA ASP A 680 -35.96 31.61 -21.80
C ASP A 680 -36.50 32.50 -20.67
N LEU A 681 -37.03 31.89 -19.60
CA LEU A 681 -37.50 32.60 -18.41
C LEU A 681 -36.31 33.14 -17.57
N LEU A 682 -35.23 32.37 -17.47
CA LEU A 682 -34.08 32.70 -16.62
C LEU A 682 -33.14 33.71 -17.31
N GLU A 683 -33.03 33.71 -18.65
CA GLU A 683 -32.36 34.78 -19.41
C GLU A 683 -33.09 36.10 -19.30
N LYS A 684 -34.44 36.09 -19.30
CA LYS A 684 -35.26 37.30 -19.10
C LYS A 684 -35.04 37.92 -17.71
N VAL A 685 -34.94 37.08 -16.67
CA VAL A 685 -34.61 37.54 -15.31
C VAL A 685 -33.15 38.01 -15.21
N LYS A 686 -32.22 37.35 -15.90
CA LYS A 686 -30.79 37.70 -15.93
C LYS A 686 -30.52 39.12 -16.46
N HIS A 687 -31.35 39.64 -17.34
CA HIS A 687 -31.22 41.02 -17.85
C HIS A 687 -31.56 42.09 -16.79
N HIS A 688 -32.25 41.72 -15.71
CA HIS A 688 -32.74 42.65 -14.68
C HIS A 688 -31.93 42.59 -13.38
N ILE A 689 -30.95 41.70 -13.28
CA ILE A 689 -30.11 41.52 -12.08
C ILE A 689 -28.66 41.79 -12.47
N PRO A 690 -27.95 42.75 -11.84
CA PRO A 690 -26.57 43.14 -12.16
C PRO A 690 -25.52 42.09 -11.70
N ILE A 691 -25.89 40.81 -11.72
CA ILE A 691 -25.08 39.67 -11.30
C ILE A 691 -25.18 38.64 -12.42
N SER A 692 -24.04 38.14 -12.89
CA SER A 692 -23.97 37.10 -13.92
C SER A 692 -24.40 35.74 -13.35
N LEU A 693 -25.71 35.53 -13.21
CA LEU A 693 -26.29 34.27 -12.76
C LEU A 693 -26.01 33.17 -13.80
N ARG A 694 -25.43 32.06 -13.36
CA ARG A 694 -25.18 30.85 -14.16
C ARG A 694 -25.87 29.67 -13.48
N GLY A 695 -27.20 29.69 -13.46
CA GLY A 695 -28.04 28.65 -12.87
C GLY A 695 -28.62 27.67 -13.90
N TYR A 696 -28.73 26.40 -13.52
CA TYR A 696 -29.50 25.39 -14.26
C TYR A 696 -30.46 24.69 -13.31
N ILE A 697 -31.77 24.81 -13.53
CA ILE A 697 -32.78 24.11 -12.72
C ILE A 697 -33.00 22.71 -13.31
N LYS A 698 -32.48 21.69 -12.62
CA LYS A 698 -32.67 20.29 -12.98
C LYS A 698 -33.87 19.67 -12.24
N VAL A 699 -35.07 19.74 -12.81
CA VAL A 699 -36.33 19.31 -12.15
C VAL A 699 -36.45 17.77 -12.06
N TYR A 700 -36.22 17.08 -13.17
CA TYR A 700 -36.29 15.62 -13.23
C TYR A 700 -35.26 15.07 -14.23
N SER A 701 -34.62 13.94 -13.91
CA SER A 701 -33.90 13.16 -14.90
C SER A 701 -34.01 11.67 -14.63
N LYS A 702 -34.36 10.92 -15.66
CA LYS A 702 -34.27 9.47 -15.69
C LYS A 702 -33.08 9.05 -16.52
N GLN A 703 -32.24 8.18 -16.00
CA GLN A 703 -31.05 7.73 -16.70
C GLN A 703 -30.89 6.23 -16.56
N ILE A 704 -30.78 5.53 -17.68
CA ILE A 704 -30.43 4.11 -17.74
C ILE A 704 -29.01 4.02 -18.27
N GLU A 705 -28.11 3.44 -17.49
CA GLU A 705 -26.75 3.13 -17.88
C GLU A 705 -26.60 1.61 -18.03
N PHE A 706 -26.04 1.14 -19.13
CA PHE A 706 -25.67 -0.26 -19.31
C PHE A 706 -24.15 -0.35 -19.51
N ILE A 707 -23.49 -1.03 -18.58
CA ILE A 707 -22.06 -1.23 -18.53
C ILE A 707 -21.79 -2.68 -18.98
N HIS A 708 -21.18 -2.82 -20.15
CA HIS A 708 -20.81 -4.10 -20.76
C HIS A 708 -19.41 -4.02 -21.38
N TYR A 709 -19.00 -5.04 -22.16
CA TYR A 709 -17.59 -5.20 -22.53
C TYR A 709 -17.36 -5.49 -24.01
N GLY A 710 -16.18 -5.16 -24.51
CA GLY A 710 -15.67 -5.63 -25.81
C GLY A 710 -14.21 -6.04 -25.72
N GLU A 711 -13.77 -6.93 -26.61
CA GLU A 711 -12.39 -7.43 -26.66
C GLU A 711 -11.45 -6.46 -27.34
N THR A 712 -11.96 -5.77 -28.36
CA THR A 712 -11.22 -4.74 -29.08
C THR A 712 -11.93 -3.40 -28.97
N ARG A 713 -11.18 -2.30 -29.14
CA ARG A 713 -11.76 -0.95 -29.19
C ARG A 713 -12.81 -0.85 -30.28
N LYS A 714 -12.50 -1.39 -31.47
CA LYS A 714 -13.41 -1.43 -32.62
C LYS A 714 -14.69 -2.17 -32.28
N GLU A 715 -14.59 -3.41 -31.82
CA GLU A 715 -15.76 -4.18 -31.37
C GLU A 715 -16.56 -3.41 -30.32
N ALA A 716 -15.90 -2.81 -29.32
CA ALA A 716 -16.58 -2.08 -28.26
C ALA A 716 -17.40 -0.88 -28.75
N TYR A 717 -16.91 -0.14 -29.75
CA TYR A 717 -17.68 0.95 -30.37
C TYR A 717 -18.83 0.46 -31.25
N PHE A 718 -18.66 -0.66 -31.95
CA PHE A 718 -19.65 -1.22 -32.87
C PHE A 718 -20.61 -2.25 -32.25
N LYS A 719 -20.42 -2.62 -30.97
CA LYS A 719 -21.28 -3.57 -30.26
C LYS A 719 -22.73 -3.09 -30.21
N SER A 720 -23.72 -3.98 -30.17
CA SER A 720 -25.13 -3.56 -30.17
C SER A 720 -25.48 -2.66 -28.97
N PHE A 721 -26.29 -1.62 -29.20
CA PHE A 721 -26.78 -0.71 -28.16
C PHE A 721 -28.04 -1.30 -27.52
N LYS A 722 -27.86 -2.16 -26.51
CA LYS A 722 -28.94 -3.01 -25.96
C LYS A 722 -29.93 -2.31 -25.02
N ILE A 723 -29.75 -1.03 -24.71
CA ILE A 723 -30.59 -0.34 -23.70
C ILE A 723 -32.09 -0.42 -24.01
N PHE A 724 -32.49 -0.30 -25.28
CA PHE A 724 -33.91 -0.39 -25.65
C PHE A 724 -34.50 -1.79 -25.42
N GLN A 725 -33.71 -2.84 -25.68
CA GLN A 725 -34.10 -4.22 -25.37
C GLN A 725 -34.22 -4.42 -23.85
N ILE A 726 -33.24 -3.92 -23.09
CA ILE A 726 -33.23 -3.95 -21.62
C ILE A 726 -34.48 -3.27 -21.06
N MET A 727 -34.88 -2.12 -21.62
CA MET A 727 -36.10 -1.42 -21.19
C MET A 727 -37.37 -2.23 -21.47
N ARG A 728 -37.46 -2.89 -22.63
CA ARG A 728 -38.66 -3.65 -23.01
C ARG A 728 -38.81 -4.95 -22.23
N GLN A 729 -37.69 -5.57 -21.84
CA GLN A 729 -37.65 -6.94 -21.29
C GLN A 729 -36.68 -7.06 -20.11
N LEU A 730 -36.72 -6.10 -19.17
CA LEU A 730 -35.75 -6.06 -18.06
C LEU A 730 -35.70 -7.38 -17.28
N HIS A 731 -36.85 -7.98 -16.97
CA HIS A 731 -36.92 -9.22 -16.17
C HIS A 731 -36.18 -10.37 -16.86
N HIS A 732 -36.49 -10.60 -18.14
CA HIS A 732 -35.84 -11.61 -18.96
C HIS A 732 -34.34 -11.31 -19.09
N TYR A 733 -33.98 -10.04 -19.31
CA TYR A 733 -32.60 -9.66 -19.48
C TYR A 733 -31.77 -9.92 -18.21
N LEU A 734 -32.27 -9.55 -17.03
CA LEU A 734 -31.57 -9.79 -15.77
C LEU A 734 -31.35 -11.27 -15.48
N ALA A 735 -32.40 -12.09 -15.69
CA ALA A 735 -32.35 -13.52 -15.42
C ALA A 735 -31.43 -14.26 -16.40
N TYR A 736 -31.51 -13.94 -17.70
CA TYR A 736 -30.98 -14.80 -18.76
C TYR A 736 -29.88 -14.15 -19.63
N ASP A 737 -29.96 -12.83 -19.88
CA ASP A 737 -29.07 -12.15 -20.84
C ASP A 737 -27.96 -11.29 -20.21
N LEU A 738 -28.06 -10.95 -18.92
CA LEU A 738 -27.07 -10.15 -18.21
C LEU A 738 -25.84 -11.03 -17.93
N ASP A 739 -24.77 -10.82 -18.69
CA ASP A 739 -23.56 -11.61 -18.57
C ASP A 739 -22.84 -11.27 -17.25
N CYS A 740 -22.04 -12.20 -16.70
CA CYS A 740 -21.25 -11.96 -15.48
C CYS A 740 -20.46 -10.64 -15.61
N GLY A 741 -20.30 -9.83 -14.56
CA GLY A 741 -19.68 -8.50 -14.56
C GLY A 741 -20.42 -7.40 -15.33
N GLU A 742 -21.47 -7.67 -16.08
CA GLU A 742 -22.29 -6.60 -16.68
C GLU A 742 -23.14 -5.91 -15.61
N THR A 743 -23.48 -4.65 -15.85
CA THR A 743 -24.24 -3.85 -14.90
C THR A 743 -25.24 -2.94 -15.59
N ILE A 744 -26.46 -2.93 -15.10
CA ILE A 744 -27.51 -2.00 -15.49
C ILE A 744 -27.75 -1.07 -14.29
N ILE A 745 -27.74 0.24 -14.53
CA ILE A 745 -28.03 1.23 -13.50
C ILE A 745 -29.19 2.08 -13.97
N GLN A 746 -30.32 2.04 -13.26
CA GLN A 746 -31.45 2.92 -13.47
C GLN A 746 -31.41 4.00 -12.41
N LYS A 747 -31.33 5.28 -12.80
CA LYS A 747 -31.26 6.42 -11.89
C LYS A 747 -32.40 7.37 -12.18
N ASP A 748 -33.30 7.51 -11.23
CA ASP A 748 -34.25 8.61 -11.22
C ASP A 748 -33.73 9.69 -10.28
N PHE A 749 -33.73 10.94 -10.73
CA PHE A 749 -33.39 12.12 -9.94
C PHE A 749 -34.52 13.13 -10.06
N TYR A 750 -34.98 13.67 -8.94
CA TYR A 750 -35.99 14.73 -8.84
C TYR A 750 -35.42 15.82 -7.95
N GLY A 751 -35.47 17.10 -8.32
CA GLY A 751 -34.92 18.12 -7.44
C GLY A 751 -34.74 19.53 -8.00
N LEU A 752 -34.06 20.35 -7.22
CA LEU A 752 -33.56 21.68 -7.56
C LEU A 752 -32.08 21.72 -7.13
N ASP A 753 -31.18 21.94 -8.08
CA ASP A 753 -29.74 22.11 -7.82
C ASP A 753 -29.32 23.50 -8.29
N LEU A 754 -29.18 24.43 -7.36
CA LEU A 754 -28.79 25.81 -7.60
C LEU A 754 -27.41 26.04 -6.96
N ASN A 755 -26.37 26.05 -7.79
CA ASN A 755 -25.01 26.41 -7.38
C ASN A 755 -24.64 27.72 -8.08
N GLU A 756 -24.91 28.84 -7.42
CA GLU A 756 -24.55 30.16 -7.95
C GLU A 756 -23.17 30.57 -7.42
N ARG A 757 -22.32 31.05 -8.32
CA ARG A 757 -21.07 31.73 -7.99
C ARG A 757 -21.16 33.14 -8.55
N ALA A 758 -21.35 34.11 -7.67
CA ALA A 758 -21.18 35.51 -8.03
C ALA A 758 -19.69 35.84 -7.89
N ALA A 759 -18.98 35.82 -9.01
CA ALA A 759 -17.66 36.42 -9.08
C ALA A 759 -17.85 37.94 -9.13
N ILE A 760 -17.42 38.64 -8.10
CA ILE A 760 -17.44 40.11 -8.10
C ILE A 760 -16.25 40.52 -8.97
N HIS A 761 -16.52 40.90 -10.21
CA HIS A 761 -15.48 41.30 -11.17
C HIS A 761 -14.79 42.56 -10.63
N ASN A 762 -13.57 42.39 -10.12
CA ASN A 762 -12.76 43.48 -9.62
C ASN A 762 -11.93 43.99 -10.81
N PRO A 763 -11.94 45.29 -11.14
CA PRO A 763 -11.21 45.84 -12.31
C PRO A 763 -9.68 45.86 -12.16
N GLY A 764 -9.10 45.02 -11.29
CA GLY A 764 -7.66 44.86 -11.09
C GLY A 764 -7.03 43.77 -11.96
N PRO A 765 -5.70 43.56 -11.90
CA PRO A 765 -5.04 42.49 -12.64
C PRO A 765 -5.69 41.13 -12.32
N GLU A 766 -5.86 40.28 -13.33
CA GLU A 766 -6.59 38.99 -13.35
C GLU A 766 -6.23 37.97 -12.25
N ILE A 767 -5.31 38.32 -11.35
CA ILE A 767 -4.72 37.50 -10.29
C ILE A 767 -5.57 37.52 -9.01
N LEU A 768 -6.49 38.48 -8.82
CA LEU A 768 -7.32 38.58 -7.60
C LEU A 768 -8.82 38.52 -7.90
N SER A 769 -9.50 37.46 -7.45
CA SER A 769 -10.97 37.34 -7.52
C SER A 769 -11.62 37.37 -6.14
N ASN A 770 -12.86 37.86 -6.06
CA ASN A 770 -13.72 37.72 -4.89
C ASN A 770 -14.91 36.86 -5.29
N ASP A 771 -15.10 35.73 -4.61
CA ASP A 771 -16.14 34.77 -4.94
C ASP A 771 -17.11 34.63 -3.77
N ILE A 772 -18.37 34.99 -4.02
CA ILE A 772 -19.49 34.61 -3.16
C ILE A 772 -20.21 33.46 -3.83
N SER A 773 -20.27 32.31 -3.17
CA SER A 773 -21.09 31.19 -3.64
C SER A 773 -22.27 30.92 -2.72
N LEU A 774 -23.42 30.69 -3.33
CA LEU A 774 -24.62 30.18 -2.67
C LEU A 774 -24.92 28.82 -3.29
N GLN A 775 -24.99 27.80 -2.44
CA GLN A 775 -25.35 26.44 -2.82
C GLN A 775 -26.68 26.09 -2.18
N LEU A 776 -27.72 25.92 -2.98
CA LEU A 776 -29.02 25.40 -2.58
C LEU A 776 -29.31 24.15 -3.40
N GLN A 777 -29.27 22.99 -2.75
CA GLN A 777 -29.50 21.72 -3.38
C GLN A 777 -30.63 21.00 -2.66
N TRP A 778 -31.66 20.58 -3.38
CA TRP A 778 -32.70 19.68 -2.91
C TRP A 778 -32.88 18.59 -3.95
N PHE A 779 -32.61 17.33 -3.64
CA PHE A 779 -32.89 16.25 -4.57
C PHE A 779 -33.32 14.95 -3.89
N ASP A 780 -34.19 14.19 -4.57
CA ASP A 780 -34.53 12.78 -4.32
C ASP A 780 -33.92 11.97 -5.47
N SER A 781 -33.13 10.94 -5.16
CA SER A 781 -32.52 10.06 -6.13
C SER A 781 -32.79 8.61 -5.78
N ARG A 782 -33.14 7.80 -6.78
CA ARG A 782 -33.47 6.38 -6.61
C ARG A 782 -32.69 5.52 -7.60
N PRO A 783 -31.38 5.34 -7.39
CA PRO A 783 -30.61 4.46 -8.23
C PRO A 783 -30.97 3.00 -7.91
N ILE A 784 -31.13 2.19 -8.95
CA ILE A 784 -31.20 0.75 -8.87
C ILE A 784 -30.05 0.20 -9.69
N HIS A 785 -29.20 -0.58 -9.05
CA HIS A 785 -28.08 -1.27 -9.68
C HIS A 785 -28.44 -2.74 -9.79
N TYR A 786 -28.48 -3.24 -11.01
CA TYR A 786 -28.54 -4.67 -11.30
C TYR A 786 -27.18 -5.07 -11.85
N PHE A 787 -26.46 -5.96 -11.17
CA PHE A 787 -25.17 -6.42 -11.64
C PHE A 787 -25.01 -7.89 -11.37
N ARG A 788 -24.36 -8.60 -12.28
CA ARG A 788 -23.97 -9.99 -12.05
C ARG A 788 -22.49 -9.99 -11.68
N ASP A 789 -22.09 -10.67 -10.62
CA ASP A 789 -20.66 -10.77 -10.28
C ASP A 789 -19.95 -11.78 -11.20
N GLN A 790 -18.64 -11.96 -10.99
CA GLN A 790 -17.83 -12.93 -11.72
C GLN A 790 -18.24 -14.40 -11.53
N PHE A 791 -18.92 -14.71 -10.43
CA PHE A 791 -19.35 -16.06 -10.08
C PHE A 791 -20.76 -16.36 -10.60
N GLY A 792 -21.36 -15.41 -11.32
CA GLY A 792 -22.69 -15.54 -11.90
C GLY A 792 -23.81 -15.18 -10.93
N VAL A 793 -23.51 -14.70 -9.72
CA VAL A 793 -24.53 -14.28 -8.75
C VAL A 793 -25.09 -12.94 -9.20
N LEU A 794 -26.42 -12.85 -9.35
CA LEU A 794 -27.11 -11.60 -9.66
C LEU A 794 -27.33 -10.82 -8.37
N TYR A 795 -26.94 -9.55 -8.34
CA TYR A 795 -27.21 -8.64 -7.25
C TYR A 795 -28.14 -7.52 -7.71
N ILE A 796 -29.06 -7.15 -6.82
CA ILE A 796 -29.91 -5.98 -6.97
C ILE A 796 -29.66 -5.09 -5.78
N TYR A 797 -29.06 -3.94 -6.04
CA TYR A 797 -28.77 -2.93 -5.03
C TYR A 797 -29.64 -1.70 -5.28
N LEU A 798 -30.61 -1.51 -4.40
CA LEU A 798 -31.57 -0.43 -4.43
C LEU A 798 -31.04 0.67 -3.51
N GLU A 799 -31.01 1.91 -3.97
CA GLU A 799 -30.82 3.06 -3.09
C GLU A 799 -31.93 4.09 -3.28
N LYS A 800 -32.18 4.85 -2.22
CA LYS A 800 -33.05 6.01 -2.20
C LYS A 800 -32.41 7.06 -1.32
N MET A 801 -31.99 8.15 -1.93
CA MET A 801 -31.33 9.26 -1.28
C MET A 801 -32.18 10.52 -1.42
N LYS A 802 -32.54 11.15 -0.29
CA LYS A 802 -33.04 12.53 -0.30
C LYS A 802 -32.00 13.42 0.34
N ALA A 803 -31.58 14.50 -0.30
CA ALA A 803 -30.64 15.45 0.26
C ALA A 803 -31.10 16.89 0.11
N HIS A 804 -30.83 17.66 1.17
CA HIS A 804 -31.01 19.09 1.25
C HIS A 804 -29.68 19.70 1.69
N THR A 805 -29.02 20.43 0.78
CA THR A 805 -27.77 21.14 1.05
C THR A 805 -28.04 22.63 0.97
N VAL A 806 -27.70 23.36 2.03
CA VAL A 806 -27.65 24.82 2.04
C VAL A 806 -26.23 25.20 2.41
N GLY A 807 -25.53 25.88 1.51
CA GLY A 807 -24.15 26.30 1.66
C GLY A 807 -23.96 27.75 1.24
N THR A 808 -23.09 28.45 1.95
CA THR A 808 -22.58 29.76 1.54
C THR A 808 -21.07 29.72 1.69
N SER A 809 -20.34 30.16 0.68
CA SER A 809 -18.90 30.42 0.79
C SER A 809 -18.62 31.87 0.45
N LEU A 810 -17.78 32.50 1.24
CA LEU A 810 -17.25 33.83 1.00
C LEU A 810 -15.73 33.70 0.93
N ASN A 811 -15.19 33.80 -0.28
CA ASN A 811 -13.76 33.87 -0.53
C ASN A 811 -13.41 35.29 -0.97
N ILE A 812 -12.61 35.97 -0.15
CA ILE A 812 -12.17 37.35 -0.39
C ILE A 812 -10.69 37.30 -0.75
N LEU A 813 -10.35 37.93 -1.87
CA LEU A 813 -9.02 38.07 -2.46
C LEU A 813 -8.37 36.70 -2.72
N ASP A 814 -9.03 35.89 -3.54
CA ASP A 814 -8.47 34.66 -4.10
C ASP A 814 -7.31 35.02 -5.03
N LEU A 815 -6.07 34.71 -4.61
CA LEU A 815 -4.88 34.86 -5.45
C LEU A 815 -4.78 33.66 -6.40
N ASP A 816 -5.09 33.84 -7.69
CA ASP A 816 -4.92 32.79 -8.70
C ASP A 816 -3.53 32.89 -9.36
N THR A 817 -2.68 31.88 -9.15
CA THR A 817 -1.33 31.81 -9.75
C THR A 817 -1.30 31.03 -11.07
N GLY A 818 -2.45 30.73 -11.68
CA GLY A 818 -2.61 29.93 -12.92
C GLY A 818 -2.48 28.41 -12.71
N PHE A 819 -1.89 27.99 -11.59
CA PHE A 819 -1.80 26.60 -11.16
C PHE A 819 -2.54 26.33 -9.84
N MET A 820 -2.83 27.39 -9.07
CA MET A 820 -3.38 27.33 -7.71
C MET A 820 -4.15 28.61 -7.39
N SER A 821 -5.32 28.49 -6.75
CA SER A 821 -6.09 29.63 -6.23
C SER A 821 -6.01 29.69 -4.70
N PHE A 822 -5.69 30.86 -4.15
CA PHE A 822 -5.47 31.07 -2.73
C PHE A 822 -6.41 32.12 -2.09
N PRO A 823 -7.52 31.75 -1.43
CA PRO A 823 -8.28 32.67 -0.57
C PRO A 823 -7.46 33.29 0.56
N LEU A 824 -7.28 34.61 0.49
CA LEU A 824 -6.73 35.40 1.61
C LEU A 824 -7.62 35.31 2.86
N ILE A 825 -8.95 35.36 2.66
CA ILE A 825 -9.95 35.13 3.69
C ILE A 825 -11.03 34.23 3.11
N GLY A 826 -11.24 33.05 3.72
CA GLY A 826 -12.28 32.11 3.29
C GLY A 826 -13.21 31.77 4.45
N VAL A 827 -14.51 31.99 4.29
CA VAL A 827 -15.53 31.58 5.25
C VAL A 827 -16.57 30.71 4.55
N ASP A 828 -16.64 29.44 4.93
CA ASP A 828 -17.63 28.51 4.41
C ASP A 828 -18.58 28.07 5.51
N PHE A 829 -19.87 28.09 5.22
CA PHE A 829 -20.89 27.45 6.03
C PHE A 829 -21.67 26.51 5.13
N SER A 830 -21.81 25.24 5.53
CA SER A 830 -22.73 24.34 4.86
C SER A 830 -23.50 23.48 5.84
N SER A 831 -24.75 23.24 5.51
CA SER A 831 -25.67 22.35 6.21
C SER A 831 -26.21 21.37 5.18
N LYS A 832 -25.91 20.08 5.37
CA LYS A 832 -26.42 19.00 4.55
C LYS A 832 -27.29 18.10 5.42
N LEU A 833 -28.57 17.99 5.09
CA LEU A 833 -29.45 16.99 5.66
C LEU A 833 -29.74 15.97 4.56
N PHE A 834 -29.46 14.70 4.80
CA PHE A 834 -29.84 13.66 3.86
C PHE A 834 -30.43 12.44 4.56
N THR A 835 -31.35 11.77 3.89
CA THR A 835 -31.81 10.43 4.23
C THR A 835 -31.35 9.48 3.15
N HIS A 836 -30.91 8.29 3.53
CA HIS A 836 -30.43 7.27 2.62
C HIS A 836 -31.03 5.92 3.04
N ASP A 837 -31.79 5.30 2.17
CA ASP A 837 -32.34 3.96 2.31
C ASP A 837 -31.71 3.08 1.22
N SER A 838 -31.15 1.95 1.59
CA SER A 838 -30.54 1.02 0.65
C SER A 838 -30.82 -0.41 1.02
N GLN A 839 -31.00 -1.25 0.01
CA GLN A 839 -31.24 -2.68 0.16
C GLN A 839 -30.40 -3.43 -0.85
N LEU A 840 -29.77 -4.52 -0.41
CA LEU A 840 -29.04 -5.42 -1.28
C LEU A 840 -29.73 -6.78 -1.29
N TYR A 841 -29.97 -7.30 -2.49
CA TYR A 841 -30.47 -8.65 -2.73
C TYR A 841 -29.47 -9.43 -3.57
N ASN A 842 -29.41 -10.75 -3.39
CA ASN A 842 -28.63 -11.64 -4.24
C ASN A 842 -29.43 -12.86 -4.69
N PHE A 843 -29.16 -13.33 -5.91
CA PHE A 843 -29.85 -14.46 -6.52
C PHE A 843 -28.82 -15.38 -7.17
N LEU A 844 -29.00 -16.69 -6.98
CA LEU A 844 -28.15 -17.74 -7.53
C LEU A 844 -28.73 -18.27 -8.85
N LEU A 845 -29.17 -17.37 -9.73
CA LEU A 845 -29.77 -17.72 -11.02
C LEU A 845 -28.71 -18.16 -12.03
N PRO A 846 -28.89 -19.30 -12.73
CA PRO A 846 -27.95 -19.75 -13.75
C PRO A 846 -27.91 -18.80 -14.95
N SER A 847 -26.71 -18.40 -15.40
CA SER A 847 -26.56 -17.80 -16.72
C SER A 847 -26.65 -18.90 -17.78
N LEU A 848 -27.59 -18.79 -18.72
CA LEU A 848 -27.77 -19.78 -19.80
C LEU A 848 -26.55 -19.86 -20.74
N ARG A 849 -25.72 -18.81 -20.82
CA ARG A 849 -24.60 -18.74 -21.76
C ARG A 849 -23.31 -19.41 -21.28
N THR A 850 -23.17 -19.68 -19.98
CA THR A 850 -21.95 -20.33 -19.44
C THR A 850 -22.01 -21.85 -19.50
N GLN A 851 -23.08 -22.44 -20.02
CA GLN A 851 -23.13 -23.88 -20.24
C GLN A 851 -22.24 -24.23 -21.44
N ASN A 852 -21.04 -24.68 -21.11
CA ASN A 852 -20.18 -25.44 -22.01
C ASN A 852 -21.03 -26.59 -22.58
N PRO A 853 -21.21 -26.72 -23.91
CA PRO A 853 -22.10 -27.71 -24.50
C PRO A 853 -21.66 -29.17 -24.26
N ASP A 854 -20.52 -29.40 -23.62
CA ASP A 854 -19.93 -30.72 -23.34
C ASP A 854 -20.45 -31.37 -22.04
N LEU A 855 -21.74 -31.20 -21.74
CA LEU A 855 -22.42 -31.80 -20.57
C LEU A 855 -23.02 -33.17 -20.92
N THR A 856 -22.17 -34.12 -21.32
CA THR A 856 -22.54 -35.54 -21.52
C THR A 856 -22.60 -36.36 -20.22
N LEU A 857 -22.49 -35.73 -19.04
CA LEU A 857 -22.56 -36.39 -17.73
C LEU A 857 -23.91 -36.23 -16.99
N MET A 858 -24.99 -35.84 -17.69
CA MET A 858 -26.33 -35.65 -17.11
C MET A 858 -27.20 -36.92 -17.09
N LYS A 859 -26.77 -37.97 -16.38
CA LYS A 859 -27.70 -39.03 -15.92
C LYS A 859 -27.84 -39.12 -14.39
N ARG A 860 -26.96 -38.45 -13.63
CA ARG A 860 -27.08 -38.29 -12.16
C ARG A 860 -27.72 -36.95 -11.73
N ASP A 861 -27.97 -36.05 -12.68
CA ASP A 861 -28.42 -34.67 -12.43
C ASP A 861 -29.94 -34.45 -12.54
N TYR A 862 -30.77 -35.50 -12.66
CA TYR A 862 -32.22 -35.28 -12.80
C TYR A 862 -32.87 -34.77 -11.49
N GLU A 863 -32.47 -35.29 -10.33
CA GLU A 863 -32.94 -34.76 -9.05
C GLU A 863 -32.33 -33.38 -8.73
N PHE A 864 -31.07 -33.16 -9.12
CA PHE A 864 -30.41 -31.86 -9.01
C PHE A 864 -31.02 -30.83 -9.98
N SER A 865 -31.47 -31.23 -11.16
CA SER A 865 -32.10 -30.33 -12.14
C SER A 865 -33.53 -29.98 -11.74
N VAL A 866 -34.27 -30.90 -11.08
CA VAL A 866 -35.59 -30.60 -10.49
C VAL A 866 -35.45 -29.69 -9.27
N LEU A 867 -34.52 -29.95 -8.35
CA LEU A 867 -34.26 -29.06 -7.20
C LEU A 867 -33.71 -27.71 -7.63
N LYS A 868 -32.84 -27.68 -8.65
CA LYS A 868 -32.36 -26.45 -9.30
C LYS A 868 -33.51 -25.72 -9.98
N TYR A 869 -34.37 -26.40 -10.73
CA TYR A 869 -35.55 -25.81 -11.35
C TYR A 869 -36.55 -25.23 -10.33
N LEU A 870 -36.82 -25.95 -9.23
CA LEU A 870 -37.69 -25.46 -8.15
C LEU A 870 -37.06 -24.28 -7.38
N LYS A 871 -35.75 -24.31 -7.18
CA LYS A 871 -34.99 -23.21 -6.59
C LYS A 871 -34.99 -21.99 -7.51
N ASP A 872 -34.70 -22.19 -8.79
CA ASP A 872 -34.71 -21.17 -9.84
C ASP A 872 -36.11 -20.55 -9.93
N ARG A 873 -37.19 -21.34 -9.82
CA ARG A 873 -38.57 -20.81 -9.78
C ARG A 873 -38.80 -19.91 -8.57
N LYS A 874 -38.39 -20.31 -7.35
CA LYS A 874 -38.52 -19.47 -6.15
C LYS A 874 -37.69 -18.20 -6.24
N GLU A 875 -36.47 -18.29 -6.78
CA GLU A 875 -35.61 -17.13 -7.01
C GLU A 875 -36.20 -16.19 -8.08
N MET A 876 -36.79 -16.73 -9.15
CA MET A 876 -37.49 -15.94 -10.18
C MET A 876 -38.74 -15.25 -9.64
N GLU A 877 -39.57 -15.95 -8.86
CA GLU A 877 -40.74 -15.33 -8.21
C GLU A 877 -40.32 -14.21 -7.25
N SER A 878 -39.23 -14.40 -6.50
CA SER A 878 -38.64 -13.35 -5.67
C SER A 878 -38.08 -12.18 -6.49
N LEU A 879 -37.47 -12.45 -7.65
CA LEU A 879 -36.96 -11.42 -8.56
C LEU A 879 -38.11 -10.59 -9.13
N GLU A 880 -39.19 -11.23 -9.57
CA GLU A 880 -40.40 -10.57 -10.05
C GLU A 880 -41.03 -9.68 -8.99
N ASP A 881 -41.14 -10.15 -7.74
CA ASP A 881 -41.63 -9.35 -6.62
C ASP A 881 -40.81 -8.06 -6.45
N ILE A 882 -39.47 -8.15 -6.47
CA ILE A 882 -38.60 -6.97 -6.31
C ILE A 882 -38.72 -6.00 -7.49
N LEU A 883 -38.80 -6.51 -8.73
CA LEU A 883 -38.92 -5.66 -9.93
C LEU A 883 -40.29 -4.99 -10.05
N ASN A 884 -41.34 -5.61 -9.51
CA ASN A 884 -42.68 -5.03 -9.41
C ASN A 884 -42.84 -4.08 -8.20
N GLY A 885 -41.79 -3.90 -7.39
CA GLY A 885 -41.80 -3.03 -6.21
C GLY A 885 -42.33 -3.68 -4.92
N ASN A 886 -42.64 -4.98 -4.94
CA ASN A 886 -43.10 -5.78 -3.79
C ASN A 886 -41.92 -6.28 -2.93
N MET A 887 -41.04 -5.37 -2.53
CA MET A 887 -39.79 -5.68 -1.79
C MET A 887 -40.02 -6.35 -0.42
N ASP A 888 -41.21 -6.19 0.16
CA ASP A 888 -41.56 -6.74 1.47
C ASP A 888 -42.18 -8.15 1.41
N SER A 889 -42.29 -8.75 0.23
CA SER A 889 -42.82 -10.12 0.10
C SER A 889 -41.92 -11.12 0.84
N GLU A 890 -42.51 -12.19 1.38
CA GLU A 890 -41.76 -13.26 2.04
C GLU A 890 -40.71 -13.88 1.10
N LYS A 891 -40.98 -13.89 -0.22
CA LYS A 891 -40.05 -14.39 -1.24
C LYS A 891 -38.86 -13.45 -1.39
N ALA A 892 -39.08 -12.14 -1.50
CA ALA A 892 -38.03 -11.13 -1.59
C ALA A 892 -37.09 -11.14 -0.37
N LYS A 893 -37.64 -11.35 0.83
CA LYS A 893 -36.87 -11.42 2.08
C LYS A 893 -35.87 -12.59 2.10
N LEU A 894 -36.15 -13.71 1.42
CA LEU A 894 -35.24 -14.86 1.36
C LEU A 894 -33.91 -14.53 0.66
N ASN A 895 -33.93 -13.60 -0.30
CA ASN A 895 -32.78 -13.18 -1.09
C ASN A 895 -32.17 -11.85 -0.59
N LYS A 896 -32.72 -11.27 0.47
CA LYS A 896 -32.21 -10.02 1.05
C LYS A 896 -30.88 -10.30 1.74
N VAL A 897 -29.86 -9.55 1.39
CA VAL A 897 -28.55 -9.58 2.07
C VAL A 897 -28.59 -8.60 3.25
N PHE A 898 -29.04 -7.36 2.99
CA PHE A 898 -29.26 -6.37 4.05
C PHE A 898 -30.29 -5.30 3.65
N SER A 899 -30.85 -4.64 4.67
CA SER A 899 -31.55 -3.35 4.59
C SER A 899 -30.83 -2.32 5.44
N LEU A 900 -30.79 -1.09 4.96
CA LEU A 900 -30.14 0.00 5.67
C LEU A 900 -30.88 1.31 5.42
N LYS A 901 -31.46 1.89 6.47
CA LYS A 901 -32.07 3.21 6.44
C LYS A 901 -31.25 4.16 7.29
N SER A 902 -30.99 5.37 6.82
CA SER A 902 -30.23 6.36 7.57
C SER A 902 -30.78 7.77 7.37
N ARG A 903 -30.58 8.60 8.39
CA ARG A 903 -30.86 10.03 8.39
C ARG A 903 -29.67 10.74 8.98
N THR A 904 -29.04 11.60 8.19
CA THR A 904 -27.77 12.24 8.53
C THR A 904 -27.86 13.73 8.35
N LYS A 905 -27.43 14.47 9.37
CA LYS A 905 -27.27 15.91 9.35
C LYS A 905 -25.79 16.26 9.53
N VAL A 906 -25.20 16.88 8.52
CA VAL A 906 -23.84 17.41 8.52
C VAL A 906 -23.91 18.94 8.59
N LEU A 907 -23.19 19.52 9.53
CA LEU A 907 -22.98 20.96 9.66
C LEU A 907 -21.48 21.23 9.57
N ALA A 908 -21.02 21.81 8.47
CA ALA A 908 -19.64 22.19 8.28
C ALA A 908 -19.46 23.72 8.33
N ARG A 909 -18.37 24.15 8.95
CA ARG A 909 -17.94 25.55 9.01
C ARG A 909 -16.44 25.59 8.75
N LYS A 910 -16.00 26.37 7.79
CA LYS A 910 -14.59 26.65 7.51
C LYS A 910 -14.34 28.12 7.75
N PHE A 911 -13.23 28.44 8.40
CA PHE A 911 -12.72 29.79 8.53
C PHE A 911 -11.22 29.72 8.25
N GLY A 912 -10.76 30.48 7.25
CA GLY A 912 -9.38 30.54 6.82
C GLY A 912 -8.90 31.97 6.66
N LEU A 913 -7.65 32.21 7.05
CA LEU A 913 -6.93 33.48 6.90
C LEU A 913 -5.49 33.14 6.51
N LEU A 914 -4.98 33.71 5.40
CA LEU A 914 -3.79 33.27 4.65
C LEU A 914 -2.52 33.03 5.49
N PHE A 915 -2.43 33.60 6.70
CA PHE A 915 -1.25 33.45 7.56
C PHE A 915 -1.54 33.11 9.02
N TRP A 916 -2.80 33.23 9.48
CA TRP A 916 -3.16 33.04 10.90
C TRP A 916 -3.68 31.63 11.20
N GLY A 917 -4.16 30.92 10.18
CA GLY A 917 -4.50 29.50 10.25
C GLY A 917 -5.92 29.21 9.76
N ASN A 918 -6.10 28.00 9.26
CA ASN A 918 -7.37 27.49 8.81
C ASN A 918 -7.97 26.60 9.87
N THR A 919 -9.26 26.80 10.15
CA THR A 919 -10.03 25.94 11.02
C THR A 919 -11.25 25.43 10.28
N ARG A 920 -11.39 24.12 10.19
CA ARG A 920 -12.61 23.48 9.68
C ARG A 920 -13.25 22.69 10.81
N LYS A 921 -14.50 22.99 11.09
CA LYS A 921 -15.32 22.29 12.07
C LYS A 921 -16.50 21.64 11.35
N GLU A 922 -16.61 20.34 11.51
CA GLU A 922 -17.69 19.54 10.97
C GLU A 922 -18.41 18.84 12.12
N LYS A 923 -19.73 18.83 12.09
CA LYS A 923 -20.56 18.07 13.01
C LYS A 923 -21.47 17.17 12.20
N THR A 924 -21.48 15.89 12.53
CA THR A 924 -22.33 14.90 11.88
C THR A 924 -23.20 14.26 12.93
N LEU A 925 -24.50 14.26 12.71
CA LEU A 925 -25.47 13.51 13.51
C LEU A 925 -26.18 12.56 12.56
N SER A 926 -25.94 11.27 12.71
CA SER A 926 -26.57 10.22 11.93
C SER A 926 -27.37 9.27 12.83
N SER A 927 -28.50 8.84 12.32
CA SER A 927 -29.28 7.73 12.87
C SER A 927 -29.43 6.73 11.74
N PHE A 928 -29.18 5.45 11.99
CA PHE A 928 -29.41 4.43 10.98
C PHE A 928 -29.95 3.14 11.58
N GLU A 929 -30.75 2.46 10.77
CA GLU A 929 -31.44 1.22 11.04
C GLU A 929 -30.85 0.19 10.07
N ALA A 930 -30.35 -0.92 10.61
CA ALA A 930 -29.77 -1.99 9.83
C ALA A 930 -30.47 -3.32 10.12
N GLU A 931 -30.86 -4.01 9.06
CA GLU A 931 -31.51 -5.31 9.09
C GLU A 931 -30.67 -6.30 8.29
N VAL A 932 -30.32 -7.43 8.91
CA VAL A 932 -29.59 -8.53 8.26
C VAL A 932 -30.44 -9.79 8.46
N PRO A 933 -30.99 -10.44 7.42
CA PRO A 933 -32.05 -11.45 7.59
C PRO A 933 -31.69 -12.66 8.47
N ASN A 934 -30.41 -12.99 8.59
CA ASN A 934 -29.94 -14.07 9.47
C ASN A 934 -29.80 -13.64 10.95
N GLN A 935 -30.08 -12.38 11.27
CA GLN A 935 -30.10 -11.85 12.63
C GLN A 935 -31.55 -11.56 13.01
N LYS A 936 -32.03 -12.14 14.11
CA LYS A 936 -33.44 -12.06 14.54
C LYS A 936 -33.97 -10.65 14.81
N ASN A 937 -33.11 -9.62 14.88
CA ASN A 937 -33.50 -8.27 15.28
C ASN A 937 -32.88 -7.20 14.38
N THR A 938 -33.71 -6.28 13.90
CA THR A 938 -33.28 -4.98 13.36
C THR A 938 -32.54 -4.21 14.45
N ARG A 939 -31.42 -3.59 14.08
CA ARG A 939 -30.60 -2.80 15.01
C ARG A 939 -30.67 -1.32 14.65
N TYR A 940 -30.89 -0.49 15.65
CA TYR A 940 -30.94 0.96 15.50
C TYR A 940 -29.72 1.57 16.17
N PHE A 941 -29.01 2.39 15.40
CA PHE A 941 -27.78 3.01 15.83
C PHE A 941 -27.87 4.52 15.67
N HIS A 942 -27.20 5.21 16.58
CA HIS A 942 -27.07 6.64 16.58
C HIS A 942 -25.60 7.03 16.70
N ARG A 943 -25.17 7.92 15.81
CA ARG A 943 -23.79 8.39 15.77
C ARG A 943 -23.76 9.90 15.78
N TYR A 944 -22.94 10.44 16.67
CA TYR A 944 -22.62 11.85 16.69
C TYR A 944 -21.11 12.05 16.57
N SER A 945 -20.66 12.76 15.54
CA SER A 945 -19.26 13.11 15.33
C SER A 945 -19.05 14.62 15.35
N ILE A 946 -18.00 15.09 16.02
CA ILE A 946 -17.48 16.45 15.91
C ILE A 946 -16.04 16.36 15.46
N LYS A 947 -15.75 16.80 14.24
CA LYS A 947 -14.41 16.85 13.67
C LYS A 947 -13.93 18.29 13.57
N ARG A 948 -12.71 18.55 14.02
CA ARG A 948 -12.07 19.86 13.98
C ARG A 948 -10.66 19.74 13.43
N ARG A 949 -10.43 20.28 12.23
CA ARG A 949 -9.10 20.42 11.64
C ARG A 949 -8.57 21.81 11.89
N TYR A 950 -7.28 21.88 12.18
CA TYR A 950 -6.58 23.12 12.52
C TYR A 950 -5.20 23.08 11.92
N ASN A 951 -4.94 23.96 10.97
CA ASN A 951 -3.67 24.02 10.31
C ASN A 951 -3.13 25.44 10.45
N LYS A 952 -1.87 25.55 10.86
CA LYS A 952 -1.15 26.82 10.76
C LYS A 952 -0.69 26.92 9.30
N ARG A 953 -1.26 27.85 8.52
CA ARG A 953 -1.11 27.99 7.06
C ARG A 953 -1.96 26.97 6.25
N TYR A 954 -1.78 26.94 4.93
CA TYR A 954 -2.72 26.43 3.93
C TYR A 954 -3.18 24.96 4.07
N ASP A 955 -4.46 24.69 3.78
CA ASP A 955 -5.11 23.36 3.92
C ASP A 955 -5.35 22.63 2.61
N GLN A 956 -5.31 23.36 1.49
CA GLN A 956 -5.83 22.85 0.22
C GLN A 956 -4.88 23.29 -0.89
N ILE A 957 -3.84 22.50 -1.12
CA ILE A 957 -3.38 22.32 -2.49
C ILE A 957 -4.21 21.14 -3.01
N PRO A 958 -4.94 21.26 -4.12
CA PRO A 958 -5.56 20.12 -4.77
C PRO A 958 -4.48 19.29 -5.47
N VAL A 959 -3.41 18.91 -4.76
CA VAL A 959 -2.56 17.80 -5.19
C VAL A 959 -3.17 16.58 -4.53
N PRO A 960 -3.78 15.66 -5.31
CA PRO A 960 -4.27 14.40 -4.78
C PRO A 960 -3.14 13.75 -3.96
N ASP A 961 -3.44 13.39 -2.72
CA ASP A 961 -2.59 12.59 -1.83
C ASP A 961 -1.35 13.26 -1.19
N ASN A 962 -1.16 14.60 -1.28
CA ASN A 962 0.04 15.28 -0.75
C ASN A 962 -0.20 16.60 0.02
N GLU A 963 -1.32 16.71 0.73
CA GLU A 963 -1.74 17.92 1.48
C GLU A 963 -0.69 18.42 2.52
N ASP A 964 0.19 17.55 3.01
CA ASP A 964 1.14 17.86 4.08
C ASP A 964 2.45 18.54 3.62
N ILE A 965 2.66 18.74 2.31
CA ILE A 965 3.92 19.31 1.79
C ILE A 965 4.10 20.78 2.15
N LEU A 966 3.07 21.53 2.55
CA LEU A 966 3.19 22.96 2.90
C LEU A 966 2.79 23.31 4.34
N ILE A 967 2.25 22.37 5.12
CA ILE A 967 1.78 22.64 6.48
C ILE A 967 2.98 22.60 7.45
N PRO A 968 3.32 23.67 8.21
CA PRO A 968 4.36 23.62 9.24
C PRO A 968 3.91 22.94 10.54
N LYS A 969 2.67 23.19 10.97
CA LYS A 969 2.05 22.61 12.17
C LYS A 969 0.56 22.48 11.93
N GLY A 970 -0.01 21.33 12.30
CA GLY A 970 -1.42 21.04 12.06
C GLY A 970 -1.99 20.14 13.14
N GLY A 971 -3.24 19.76 12.98
CA GLY A 971 -3.86 18.76 13.83
C GLY A 971 -5.34 18.58 13.56
N MET A 972 -5.82 17.41 13.93
CA MET A 972 -7.21 17.01 13.85
C MET A 972 -7.69 16.61 15.24
N HIS A 973 -8.90 16.99 15.59
CA HIS A 973 -9.57 16.50 16.78
C HIS A 973 -10.95 16.02 16.39
N GLU A 974 -11.20 14.74 16.56
CA GLU A 974 -12.45 14.08 16.23
C GLU A 974 -13.00 13.41 17.50
N ILE A 975 -14.26 13.68 17.81
CA ILE A 975 -14.99 13.01 18.88
C ILE A 975 -16.16 12.31 18.21
N GLN A 976 -16.27 11.01 18.40
CA GLN A 976 -17.31 10.16 17.87
C GLN A 976 -17.99 9.43 19.03
N VAL A 977 -19.31 9.55 19.09
CA VAL A 977 -20.17 8.81 20.04
C VAL A 977 -21.09 7.93 19.23
N GLU A 978 -21.15 6.66 19.56
CA GLU A 978 -21.92 5.61 18.90
C GLU A 978 -22.81 4.95 19.97
N VAL A 979 -24.11 4.84 19.71
CA VAL A 979 -25.10 4.29 20.65
C VAL A 979 -25.99 3.32 19.88
N GLU A 980 -26.43 2.24 20.50
CA GLU A 980 -27.50 1.37 20.00
C GLU A 980 -28.78 1.58 20.83
N ASP A 981 -29.95 1.72 20.20
CA ASP A 981 -31.19 2.06 20.94
C ASP A 981 -31.65 0.97 21.90
N LYS A 982 -31.32 -0.29 21.62
CA LYS A 982 -31.69 -1.41 22.48
C LYS A 982 -31.10 -1.27 23.88
N ASP A 983 -29.94 -0.64 23.98
CA ASP A 983 -29.27 -0.34 25.24
C ASP A 983 -28.52 0.98 25.09
N VAL A 984 -29.21 2.10 25.40
CA VAL A 984 -28.62 3.44 25.36
C VAL A 984 -27.40 3.55 26.29
N LEU A 985 -27.28 2.63 27.26
CA LEU A 985 -26.15 2.55 28.17
C LEU A 985 -24.99 1.71 27.62
N ASP A 986 -25.17 0.96 26.55
CA ASP A 986 -24.12 0.25 25.81
C ASP A 986 -23.64 1.10 24.63
N TYR A 987 -22.93 2.18 24.95
CA TYR A 987 -22.40 3.12 23.96
C TYR A 987 -20.88 3.04 23.82
N GLY A 988 -20.37 3.42 22.64
CA GLY A 988 -18.95 3.61 22.38
C GLY A 988 -18.62 5.09 22.23
N VAL A 989 -17.69 5.60 23.03
CA VAL A 989 -17.06 6.90 22.74
C VAL A 989 -15.64 6.69 22.22
N HIS A 990 -15.34 7.27 21.08
CA HIS A 990 -14.00 7.34 20.50
C HIS A 990 -13.58 8.79 20.31
N ILE A 991 -12.47 9.18 20.95
CA ILE A 991 -11.84 10.49 20.76
C ILE A 991 -10.52 10.24 20.05
N LYS A 992 -10.34 10.88 18.89
CA LYS A 992 -9.12 10.86 18.11
C LYS A 992 -8.50 12.24 18.07
N ILE A 993 -7.24 12.34 18.51
CA ILE A 993 -6.46 13.57 18.51
C ILE A 993 -5.20 13.34 17.69
N GLN A 994 -5.10 14.02 16.56
CA GLN A 994 -3.90 14.11 15.76
C GLN A 994 -3.25 15.48 15.94
N ASP A 995 -1.95 15.52 16.24
CA ASP A 995 -1.16 16.75 16.23
C ASP A 995 0.03 16.54 15.26
N PHE A 996 0.41 17.58 14.53
CA PHE A 996 1.45 17.50 13.50
C PHE A 996 2.49 18.61 13.68
N MET A 997 3.75 18.25 13.48
CA MET A 997 4.91 19.13 13.51
C MET A 997 5.84 18.84 12.33
N ARG A 998 6.19 19.88 11.57
CA ARG A 998 7.16 19.82 10.47
C ARG A 998 8.46 20.52 10.84
N LYS A 999 9.59 19.94 10.42
CA LYS A 999 10.97 20.45 10.59
C LYS A 999 11.26 20.96 12.02
N GLY A 1000 11.18 20.08 13.02
CA GLY A 1000 11.52 20.39 14.40
C GLY A 1000 12.95 19.99 14.78
N SER A 1001 13.65 20.80 15.57
CA SER A 1001 14.89 20.40 16.24
C SER A 1001 14.63 19.31 17.30
N ARG A 1002 15.70 18.67 17.80
CA ARG A 1002 15.59 17.73 18.93
C ARG A 1002 14.91 18.34 20.16
N HIS A 1003 15.19 19.61 20.46
CA HIS A 1003 14.58 20.33 21.57
C HIS A 1003 13.07 20.54 21.33
N GLU A 1004 12.68 20.93 20.12
CA GLU A 1004 11.27 21.08 19.76
C GLU A 1004 10.51 19.75 19.81
N LEU A 1005 11.15 18.65 19.41
CA LEU A 1005 10.57 17.33 19.53
C LEU A 1005 10.38 16.93 21.00
N LYS A 1006 11.37 17.16 21.87
CA LYS A 1006 11.23 16.95 23.32
C LYS A 1006 10.07 17.78 23.89
N LYS A 1007 9.95 19.04 23.48
CA LYS A 1007 8.86 19.94 23.88
C LYS A 1007 7.50 19.42 23.39
N PHE A 1008 7.45 18.89 22.16
CA PHE A 1008 6.26 18.27 21.59
C PHE A 1008 5.84 17.03 22.38
N ILE A 1009 6.75 16.10 22.65
CA ILE A 1009 6.51 14.89 23.46
C ILE A 1009 6.09 15.26 24.88
N ASN A 1010 6.77 16.20 25.53
CA ASN A 1010 6.39 16.66 26.88
C ASN A 1010 4.99 17.28 26.89
N LYS A 1011 4.62 18.03 25.85
CA LYS A 1011 3.27 18.56 25.70
C LYS A 1011 2.23 17.44 25.56
N LEU A 1012 2.56 16.35 24.86
CA LEU A 1012 1.68 15.19 24.77
C LEU A 1012 1.59 14.44 26.10
N ASN A 1013 2.71 14.24 26.80
CA ASN A 1013 2.76 13.63 28.13
C ASN A 1013 1.91 14.41 29.13
N ASN A 1014 2.04 15.73 29.17
CA ASN A 1014 1.23 16.57 30.05
C ASN A 1014 -0.28 16.45 29.77
N LYS A 1015 -0.67 16.03 28.56
CA LYS A 1015 -2.08 15.88 28.19
C LYS A 1015 -2.63 14.48 28.45
N PHE A 1016 -1.83 13.44 28.20
CA PHE A 1016 -2.33 12.07 28.02
C PHE A 1016 -1.74 11.04 29.01
N SER A 1017 -0.77 11.42 29.85
CA SER A 1017 -0.22 10.54 30.89
C SER A 1017 -1.25 10.20 31.94
N LYS A 1018 -1.19 9.02 32.56
CA LYS A 1018 -2.08 8.63 33.66
C LYS A 1018 -1.88 9.56 34.86
N SER A 1019 -0.62 9.74 35.27
CA SER A 1019 -0.17 10.70 36.29
C SER A 1019 1.05 11.50 35.78
N LYS A 1020 1.62 12.39 36.60
CA LYS A 1020 2.83 13.15 36.23
C LYS A 1020 4.08 12.25 36.23
N GLU A 1021 4.07 11.22 37.06
CA GLU A 1021 5.13 10.23 37.25
C GLU A 1021 5.05 9.17 36.14
N ASP A 1022 3.84 8.76 35.76
CA ASP A 1022 3.58 7.75 34.73
C ASP A 1022 3.40 8.37 33.34
N LYS A 1023 4.51 8.87 32.78
CA LYS A 1023 4.53 9.51 31.45
C LYS A 1023 4.03 8.54 30.37
N PHE A 1024 3.07 9.01 29.56
CA PHE A 1024 2.47 8.26 28.46
C PHE A 1024 3.51 7.80 27.43
N TYR A 1025 4.27 8.76 26.92
CA TYR A 1025 5.41 8.61 26.05
C TYR A 1025 6.68 8.62 26.93
N ARG A 1026 7.07 7.46 27.47
CA ARG A 1026 8.28 7.25 28.29
C ARG A 1026 9.31 6.36 27.60
N HIS A 1027 10.54 6.33 28.14
CA HIS A 1027 11.69 5.57 27.62
C HIS A 1027 12.17 5.94 26.20
N ILE A 1028 11.64 7.02 25.65
CA ILE A 1028 11.96 7.49 24.29
C ILE A 1028 13.43 7.86 24.17
N VAL A 1029 14.14 7.08 23.38
CA VAL A 1029 15.50 7.41 22.94
C VAL A 1029 15.42 8.34 21.73
N ILE A 1030 15.50 9.64 21.98
CA ILE A 1030 15.60 10.64 20.91
C ILE A 1030 17.07 10.73 20.45
N PRO A 1031 17.38 10.46 19.16
CA PRO A 1031 18.73 10.59 18.61
C PRO A 1031 19.45 11.88 19.02
N GLN A 1032 20.79 11.81 19.14
CA GLN A 1032 21.58 13.00 19.44
C GLN A 1032 21.60 13.96 18.23
N LYS A 1033 21.91 15.24 18.44
CA LYS A 1033 21.87 16.27 17.38
C LYS A 1033 22.84 15.94 16.24
N GLU A 1034 23.97 15.34 16.60
CA GLU A 1034 25.01 14.91 15.68
C GLU A 1034 24.52 13.79 14.76
N GLU A 1035 23.49 13.04 15.19
CA GLU A 1035 22.88 11.97 14.42
C GLU A 1035 21.65 12.49 13.63
N VAL A 1036 20.72 13.20 14.29
CA VAL A 1036 19.57 13.88 13.65
C VAL A 1036 19.55 15.36 14.01
N ASN A 1037 19.79 16.23 13.02
CA ASN A 1037 19.68 17.67 13.24
C ASN A 1037 18.22 18.17 13.22
N LEU A 1038 17.39 17.65 12.30
CA LEU A 1038 16.00 18.09 12.09
C LEU A 1038 15.04 16.91 11.85
N TYR A 1039 13.91 16.92 12.55
CA TYR A 1039 12.78 16.00 12.40
C TYR A 1039 11.75 16.60 11.43
N ARG A 1040 11.71 16.10 10.19
CA ARG A 1040 11.00 16.79 9.09
C ARG A 1040 9.48 16.69 9.13
N LYS A 1041 8.87 15.54 9.46
CA LYS A 1041 7.41 15.37 9.56
C LYS A 1041 7.11 14.46 10.74
N VAL A 1042 6.54 14.99 11.80
CA VAL A 1042 6.20 14.26 13.03
C VAL A 1042 4.70 14.37 13.25
N TYR A 1043 4.00 13.24 13.31
CA TYR A 1043 2.56 13.18 13.59
C TYR A 1043 2.37 12.42 14.87
N SER A 1044 1.56 12.91 15.80
CA SER A 1044 1.03 12.08 16.87
C SER A 1044 -0.41 11.71 16.56
N ASP A 1045 -0.81 10.49 16.83
CA ASP A 1045 -2.20 10.04 16.79
C ASP A 1045 -2.54 9.42 18.14
N THR A 1046 -3.40 10.06 18.92
CA THR A 1046 -3.84 9.60 20.23
C THR A 1046 -5.31 9.25 20.17
N ASN A 1047 -5.64 8.03 20.55
CA ASN A 1047 -6.99 7.51 20.61
C ASN A 1047 -7.39 7.30 22.08
N ILE A 1048 -8.59 7.71 22.42
CA ILE A 1048 -9.19 7.46 23.73
C ILE A 1048 -10.52 6.77 23.48
N TYR A 1049 -10.69 5.62 24.10
CA TYR A 1049 -11.96 4.90 24.19
C TYR A 1049 -12.52 5.10 25.59
N ILE A 1050 -13.83 5.26 25.70
CA ILE A 1050 -14.48 5.40 27.01
C ILE A 1050 -15.50 4.27 27.15
N ASP A 1051 -15.38 3.49 28.22
CA ASP A 1051 -16.21 2.33 28.51
C ASP A 1051 -17.53 2.74 29.17
N SER A 1052 -18.64 2.44 28.52
CA SER A 1052 -19.96 2.92 28.89
C SER A 1052 -20.53 2.31 30.18
N LYS A 1053 -20.19 1.06 30.51
CA LYS A 1053 -20.86 0.27 31.56
C LYS A 1053 -20.68 0.80 32.99
N GLY A 1054 -19.69 1.64 33.26
CA GLY A 1054 -19.45 2.25 34.59
C GLY A 1054 -19.64 3.76 34.67
N ILE A 1055 -19.63 4.46 33.53
CA ILE A 1055 -19.65 5.93 33.50
C ILE A 1055 -20.95 6.49 34.06
N LYS A 1056 -22.10 5.86 33.78
CA LYS A 1056 -23.40 6.35 34.25
C LYS A 1056 -23.42 6.47 35.77
N GLN A 1057 -23.08 5.38 36.46
CA GLN A 1057 -23.07 5.36 37.93
C GLN A 1057 -22.14 6.43 38.49
N LYS A 1058 -21.02 6.69 37.82
CA LYS A 1058 -20.11 7.76 38.23
C LYS A 1058 -20.65 9.15 37.95
N LEU A 1059 -21.22 9.38 36.77
CA LEU A 1059 -21.80 10.66 36.40
C LEU A 1059 -22.97 11.03 37.31
N LEU A 1060 -23.79 10.06 37.73
CA LEU A 1060 -24.92 10.27 38.65
C LEU A 1060 -24.50 10.70 40.07
N LYS A 1061 -23.23 10.52 40.46
CA LYS A 1061 -22.73 10.99 41.77
C LYS A 1061 -22.51 12.50 41.84
N TYR A 1062 -22.46 13.16 40.69
CA TYR A 1062 -22.26 14.60 40.62
C TYR A 1062 -23.59 15.32 40.50
N SER A 1063 -23.79 16.39 41.26
CA SER A 1063 -24.81 17.38 40.93
C SER A 1063 -24.36 18.22 39.73
N PRO A 1064 -25.28 18.89 39.01
CA PRO A 1064 -24.89 19.88 38.01
C PRO A 1064 -23.95 20.95 38.56
N GLN A 1065 -24.06 21.31 39.85
CA GLN A 1065 -23.21 22.31 40.48
C GLN A 1065 -21.80 21.80 40.74
N ASP A 1066 -21.64 20.51 41.04
CA ASP A 1066 -20.33 19.88 41.17
C ASP A 1066 -19.60 19.92 39.82
N ILE A 1067 -20.27 19.55 38.73
CA ILE A 1067 -19.70 19.62 37.37
C ILE A 1067 -19.28 21.05 37.01
N PHE A 1068 -20.07 22.06 37.39
CA PHE A 1068 -19.72 23.46 37.18
C PHE A 1068 -18.46 23.84 37.97
N SER A 1069 -18.42 23.52 39.26
CA SER A 1069 -17.32 23.87 40.17
C SER A 1069 -16.02 23.19 39.76
N ILE A 1070 -16.08 21.89 39.46
CA ILE A 1070 -14.98 21.11 38.88
C ILE A 1070 -14.49 21.80 37.61
N ALA A 1071 -15.36 22.04 36.62
CA ALA A 1071 -14.96 22.66 35.36
C ALA A 1071 -14.39 24.08 35.51
N GLN A 1072 -14.91 24.87 36.46
CA GLN A 1072 -14.43 26.22 36.75
C GLN A 1072 -12.99 26.21 37.25
N SER A 1073 -12.63 25.26 38.12
CA SER A 1073 -11.26 25.11 38.62
C SER A 1073 -10.24 24.87 37.50
N TYR A 1074 -10.61 24.09 36.47
CA TYR A 1074 -9.74 23.80 35.32
C TYR A 1074 -9.64 24.94 34.31
N TYR A 1075 -10.72 25.69 34.07
CA TYR A 1075 -10.70 26.74 33.04
C TYR A 1075 -9.96 28.02 33.46
N LYS A 1076 -9.62 28.19 34.75
CA LYS A 1076 -9.07 29.42 35.37
C LYS A 1076 -9.95 30.66 35.06
N ASN A 1077 -9.60 31.85 35.57
CA ASN A 1077 -10.39 33.11 35.48
C ASN A 1077 -10.88 33.56 34.08
N LYS A 1078 -10.65 32.80 33.01
CA LYS A 1078 -10.88 33.27 31.64
C LYS A 1078 -12.24 32.94 31.03
N ILE A 1079 -13.04 31.94 31.43
CA ILE A 1079 -14.39 31.76 30.81
C ILE A 1079 -15.41 30.95 31.68
N PRO A 1080 -16.20 31.60 32.57
CA PRO A 1080 -17.36 30.97 33.24
C PRO A 1080 -18.36 30.32 32.27
N LEU A 1081 -18.45 30.85 31.05
CA LEU A 1081 -19.35 30.36 29.99
C LEU A 1081 -19.09 28.90 29.59
N ARG A 1082 -17.84 28.41 29.63
CA ARG A 1082 -17.54 27.01 29.27
C ARG A 1082 -17.96 26.03 30.36
N ALA A 1083 -17.74 26.38 31.62
CA ALA A 1083 -18.21 25.60 32.76
C ALA A 1083 -19.76 25.52 32.74
N ARG A 1084 -20.45 26.65 32.54
CA ARG A 1084 -21.92 26.67 32.36
C ARG A 1084 -22.39 25.81 31.18
N ARG A 1085 -21.67 25.82 30.06
CA ARG A 1085 -21.98 24.94 28.91
C ARG A 1085 -21.78 23.47 29.25
N LEU A 1086 -20.73 23.13 29.98
CA LEU A 1086 -20.46 21.75 30.39
C LEU A 1086 -21.57 21.24 31.30
N GLN A 1087 -21.92 22.01 32.33
CA GLN A 1087 -23.06 21.78 33.22
C GLN A 1087 -24.36 21.62 32.44
N LYS A 1088 -24.66 22.53 31.51
CA LYS A 1088 -25.85 22.46 30.65
C LYS A 1088 -25.93 21.15 29.85
N TYR A 1089 -24.82 20.70 29.27
CA TYR A 1089 -24.81 19.45 28.51
C TYR A 1089 -24.87 18.22 29.41
N TYR A 1090 -24.30 18.29 30.61
CA TYR A 1090 -24.43 17.27 31.64
C TYR A 1090 -25.90 17.08 32.09
N THR A 1091 -26.60 18.16 32.45
CA THR A 1091 -28.03 18.08 32.80
C THR A 1091 -28.84 17.48 31.65
N ARG A 1092 -28.57 17.91 30.41
CA ARG A 1092 -29.26 17.36 29.24
C ARG A 1092 -28.96 15.89 29.00
N LEU A 1093 -27.74 15.45 29.27
CA LEU A 1093 -27.33 14.06 29.15
C LEU A 1093 -28.17 13.17 30.07
N LEU A 1094 -28.30 13.55 31.35
CA LEU A 1094 -29.12 12.83 32.34
C LEU A 1094 -30.60 12.74 31.92
N THR A 1095 -31.13 13.78 31.29
CA THR A 1095 -32.53 13.79 30.82
C THR A 1095 -32.76 13.06 29.48
N SER A 1096 -31.70 12.60 28.81
CA SER A 1096 -31.78 12.01 27.46
C SER A 1096 -31.63 10.49 27.40
N GLU A 1097 -31.69 9.80 28.54
CA GLU A 1097 -31.43 8.34 28.62
C GLU A 1097 -32.40 7.50 27.79
N ASN A 1098 -33.62 7.98 27.55
CA ASN A 1098 -34.63 7.27 26.76
C ASN A 1098 -34.59 7.63 25.26
N ASP A 1099 -33.63 8.44 24.81
CA ASP A 1099 -33.49 8.90 23.43
C ASP A 1099 -32.01 8.80 23.04
N GLY A 1100 -31.60 7.65 22.51
CA GLY A 1100 -30.21 7.37 22.17
C GLY A 1100 -29.59 8.41 21.24
N ARG A 1101 -30.39 9.06 20.38
CA ARG A 1101 -29.93 10.12 19.48
C ARG A 1101 -29.60 11.40 20.23
N LYS A 1102 -30.50 11.86 21.11
CA LYS A 1102 -30.23 13.01 21.98
C LYS A 1102 -29.09 12.71 22.95
N PHE A 1103 -29.04 11.48 23.47
CA PHE A 1103 -27.97 11.01 24.35
C PHE A 1103 -26.61 11.11 23.64
N ALA A 1104 -26.46 10.53 22.45
CA ALA A 1104 -25.23 10.58 21.66
C ALA A 1104 -24.79 12.03 21.38
N GLU A 1105 -25.73 12.90 21.00
CA GLU A 1105 -25.45 14.31 20.73
C GLU A 1105 -25.03 15.07 21.99
N ASN A 1106 -25.73 14.90 23.11
CA ASN A 1106 -25.42 15.56 24.37
C ASN A 1106 -24.10 15.08 24.96
N LEU A 1107 -23.83 13.77 24.92
CA LEU A 1107 -22.57 13.18 25.37
C LEU A 1107 -21.39 13.70 24.55
N GLY A 1108 -21.49 13.71 23.22
CA GLY A 1108 -20.40 14.23 22.40
C GLY A 1108 -20.19 15.74 22.56
N LYS A 1109 -21.27 16.51 22.80
CA LYS A 1109 -21.15 17.95 23.16
C LYS A 1109 -20.53 18.15 24.54
N PHE A 1110 -20.89 17.34 25.52
CA PHE A 1110 -20.32 17.33 26.87
C PHE A 1110 -18.81 17.09 26.81
N ILE A 1111 -18.39 16.01 26.16
CA ILE A 1111 -16.98 15.64 25.94
C ILE A 1111 -16.22 16.73 25.15
N ASN A 1112 -16.80 17.22 24.05
CA ASN A 1112 -16.18 18.30 23.28
C ASN A 1112 -16.02 19.60 24.10
N THR A 1113 -16.85 19.83 25.11
CA THR A 1113 -16.78 21.03 25.95
C THR A 1113 -15.62 20.95 26.95
N MET A 1114 -15.24 19.74 27.40
CA MET A 1114 -14.04 19.51 28.21
C MET A 1114 -12.74 19.93 27.51
N ALA A 1115 -12.77 20.08 26.18
CA ALA A 1115 -11.67 20.58 25.37
C ALA A 1115 -10.34 19.82 25.59
N THR A 1116 -10.43 18.49 25.55
CA THR A 1116 -9.32 17.52 25.73
C THR A 1116 -8.06 17.88 24.96
N ARG A 1117 -8.18 18.40 23.74
CA ARG A 1117 -7.01 18.88 22.97
C ARG A 1117 -6.23 19.99 23.68
N LYS A 1118 -6.91 20.94 24.34
CA LYS A 1118 -6.29 22.11 24.98
C LYS A 1118 -5.79 21.78 26.39
N TYR A 1119 -6.60 21.09 27.18
CA TYR A 1119 -6.36 20.86 28.61
C TYR A 1119 -5.92 19.44 28.96
N GLY A 1120 -5.81 18.53 27.99
CA GLY A 1120 -5.50 17.14 28.26
C GLY A 1120 -6.69 16.37 28.84
N LEU A 1121 -6.39 15.30 29.57
CA LEU A 1121 -7.37 14.38 30.14
C LEU A 1121 -7.72 14.66 31.61
N ASP A 1122 -7.12 15.65 32.25
CA ASP A 1122 -7.25 15.83 33.71
C ASP A 1122 -8.70 16.05 34.15
N LEU A 1123 -9.41 17.00 33.52
CA LEU A 1123 -10.85 17.21 33.75
C LEU A 1123 -11.68 15.94 33.46
N MET A 1124 -11.28 15.18 32.45
CA MET A 1124 -11.98 13.95 32.08
C MET A 1124 -11.72 12.83 33.10
N LYS A 1125 -10.51 12.72 33.66
CA LYS A 1125 -10.20 11.73 34.71
C LYS A 1125 -10.95 12.04 35.99
N GLU A 1126 -11.10 13.30 36.35
CA GLU A 1126 -11.86 13.71 37.54
C GLU A 1126 -13.34 13.34 37.41
N ILE A 1127 -13.95 13.70 36.28
CA ILE A 1127 -15.38 13.46 36.05
C ILE A 1127 -15.65 11.97 35.71
N ILE A 1128 -14.95 11.42 34.73
CA ILE A 1128 -15.22 10.08 34.16
C ILE A 1128 -14.42 8.98 34.85
N GLY A 1129 -13.22 9.26 35.39
CA GLY A 1129 -12.37 8.23 36.01
C GLY A 1129 -11.46 7.52 35.03
N HIS A 1130 -10.24 7.23 35.49
CA HIS A 1130 -9.23 6.59 34.66
C HIS A 1130 -9.54 5.12 34.35
N ASP A 1131 -10.33 4.43 35.18
CA ASP A 1131 -10.72 3.03 34.97
C ASP A 1131 -11.82 2.86 33.91
N HIS A 1132 -12.50 3.94 33.53
CA HIS A 1132 -13.54 3.93 32.50
C HIS A 1132 -13.05 4.47 31.16
N MET A 1133 -11.75 4.69 31.00
CA MET A 1133 -11.18 5.11 29.72
C MET A 1133 -9.97 4.25 29.39
N HIS A 1134 -9.75 4.01 28.12
CA HIS A 1134 -8.53 3.41 27.61
C HIS A 1134 -7.86 4.37 26.65
N VAL A 1135 -6.63 4.74 26.98
CA VAL A 1135 -5.85 5.73 26.24
C VAL A 1135 -4.68 5.01 25.61
N TYR A 1136 -4.54 5.12 24.30
CA TYR A 1136 -3.34 4.71 23.59
C TYR A 1136 -3.02 5.74 22.50
N GLY A 1137 -1.77 5.75 22.06
CA GLY A 1137 -1.37 6.73 21.09
C GLY A 1137 -0.01 6.43 20.54
N GLN A 1138 0.31 7.06 19.42
CA GLN A 1138 1.53 6.81 18.68
C GLN A 1138 2.12 8.09 18.13
N ILE A 1139 3.42 8.12 17.86
CA ILE A 1139 4.09 9.23 17.17
C ILE A 1139 4.84 8.72 15.94
N TYR A 1140 4.37 9.11 14.77
CA TYR A 1140 5.04 8.88 13.50
C TYR A 1140 6.15 9.90 13.25
N GLY A 1141 7.18 9.50 12.51
CA GLY A 1141 8.24 10.40 12.04
C GLY A 1141 9.26 10.83 13.10
N VAL A 1142 9.06 10.43 14.35
CA VAL A 1142 10.15 10.27 15.32
C VAL A 1142 10.76 8.92 15.02
N TYR A 1143 11.73 8.91 14.10
CA TYR A 1143 12.49 7.68 13.94
C TYR A 1143 13.13 7.36 15.27
N ARG A 1144 13.04 6.07 15.65
CA ARG A 1144 13.82 5.50 16.75
C ARG A 1144 15.26 5.99 16.60
N SER A 1145 16.04 5.95 17.68
CA SER A 1145 17.49 5.87 17.52
C SER A 1145 17.80 5.08 16.25
N PHE A 1146 18.75 5.56 15.43
CA PHE A 1146 19.04 5.01 14.10
C PHE A 1146 19.20 3.49 14.06
N THR A 1147 19.31 2.90 15.26
CA THR A 1147 19.54 1.59 15.82
C THR A 1147 18.34 0.63 15.99
N MET A 1148 17.08 0.86 15.62
CA MET A 1148 16.05 -0.17 15.94
C MET A 1148 15.18 -0.74 14.82
N LEU A 1149 14.47 0.05 14.00
CA LEU A 1149 13.62 -0.55 12.96
C LEU A 1149 13.58 0.32 11.70
N GLN A 1150 14.04 -0.31 10.62
CA GLN A 1150 14.32 0.32 9.33
C GLN A 1150 13.28 -0.05 8.26
N ARG A 1151 12.44 -1.04 8.52
CA ARG A 1151 11.40 -1.52 7.61
C ARG A 1151 10.18 -0.61 7.68
N THR A 1152 9.68 -0.08 6.57
CA THR A 1152 8.37 0.59 6.54
C THR A 1152 7.27 -0.36 7.01
N GLU A 1153 7.41 -1.66 6.74
CA GLU A 1153 6.45 -2.69 7.17
C GLU A 1153 6.55 -2.99 8.67
N VAL A 1154 7.77 -2.97 9.26
CA VAL A 1154 7.91 -3.13 10.72
C VAL A 1154 7.69 -1.81 11.45
N LEU A 1155 7.88 -0.64 10.83
CA LEU A 1155 7.41 0.64 11.34
C LEU A 1155 5.87 0.71 11.30
N ALA A 1156 5.23 0.08 10.31
CA ALA A 1156 3.78 -0.08 10.26
C ALA A 1156 3.28 -1.08 11.34
N GLY A 1157 4.02 -2.18 11.56
CA GLY A 1157 3.70 -3.19 12.58
C GLY A 1157 4.16 -2.87 14.01
N VAL A 1158 5.16 -2.01 14.17
CA VAL A 1158 5.73 -1.56 15.45
C VAL A 1158 5.78 -0.03 15.47
N ARG A 1159 4.63 0.50 15.83
CA ARG A 1159 4.34 1.92 16.02
C ARG A 1159 5.13 2.41 17.23
N PHE A 1160 5.63 3.64 17.16
CA PHE A 1160 6.15 4.30 18.36
C PHE A 1160 4.95 4.63 19.23
N ALA A 1161 4.68 3.77 20.21
CA ALA A 1161 3.46 3.84 20.99
C ALA A 1161 3.76 4.42 22.38
N GLY A 1162 2.90 5.33 22.83
CA GLY A 1162 2.81 5.63 24.24
C GLY A 1162 2.22 4.41 24.95
N ASN A 1163 2.58 4.20 26.21
CA ASN A 1163 2.01 3.12 26.99
C ASN A 1163 0.51 3.28 27.04
N ASN A 1164 -0.21 2.22 26.71
CA ASN A 1164 -1.63 2.20 26.95
C ASN A 1164 -1.90 2.16 28.46
N TRP A 1165 -2.96 2.83 28.89
CA TRP A 1165 -3.43 2.71 30.26
C TRP A 1165 -4.96 2.76 30.33
N GLY A 1166 -5.47 2.31 31.48
CA GLY A 1166 -6.88 2.18 31.74
C GLY A 1166 -7.47 0.89 31.18
N HIS A 1167 -8.79 0.84 31.09
CA HIS A 1167 -9.54 -0.38 30.84
C HIS A 1167 -10.65 -0.14 29.81
N PHE A 1168 -10.85 -1.11 28.91
CA PHE A 1168 -11.85 -1.06 27.86
C PHE A 1168 -12.19 -2.49 27.41
N ASP A 1169 -13.19 -3.06 28.05
CA ASP A 1169 -13.70 -4.41 27.74
C ASP A 1169 -14.88 -4.39 26.77
N HIS A 1170 -15.34 -3.20 26.39
CA HIS A 1170 -16.45 -3.00 25.47
C HIS A 1170 -15.92 -2.80 24.04
N VAL A 1171 -16.60 -3.32 23.03
CA VAL A 1171 -16.34 -2.96 21.63
C VAL A 1171 -17.53 -2.15 21.17
N SER A 1172 -17.30 -0.96 20.61
CA SER A 1172 -18.40 -0.10 20.15
C SER A 1172 -19.42 -0.90 19.33
N PRO A 1173 -20.72 -0.83 19.65
CA PRO A 1173 -21.72 -1.74 19.08
C PRO A 1173 -21.79 -1.62 17.55
N LEU A 1174 -21.65 -0.39 17.03
CA LEU A 1174 -21.60 -0.10 15.61
C LEU A 1174 -20.33 -0.67 14.95
N ARG A 1175 -19.15 -0.49 15.53
CA ARG A 1175 -17.92 -1.09 14.96
C ARG A 1175 -17.93 -2.61 15.00
N SER A 1176 -18.41 -3.19 16.10
CA SER A 1176 -18.59 -4.63 16.20
C SER A 1176 -19.55 -5.14 15.14
N PHE A 1177 -20.60 -4.38 14.83
CA PHE A 1177 -21.54 -4.70 13.77
C PHE A 1177 -20.88 -4.64 12.38
N LEU A 1178 -20.18 -3.54 12.05
CA LEU A 1178 -19.48 -3.38 10.77
C LEU A 1178 -18.32 -4.35 10.55
N LYS A 1179 -17.67 -4.84 11.63
CA LYS A 1179 -16.60 -5.84 11.55
C LYS A 1179 -17.04 -7.09 10.79
N PHE A 1180 -18.33 -7.46 10.91
CA PHE A 1180 -18.86 -8.73 10.41
C PHE A 1180 -19.85 -8.57 9.27
N GLN A 1181 -20.19 -7.35 8.87
CA GLN A 1181 -21.19 -7.06 7.84
C GLN A 1181 -20.56 -6.18 6.76
N ASP A 1182 -20.66 -6.61 5.50
CA ASP A 1182 -20.31 -5.77 4.36
C ASP A 1182 -21.54 -4.98 3.93
N PHE A 1183 -21.60 -3.70 4.30
CA PHE A 1183 -22.58 -2.76 3.72
C PHE A 1183 -21.99 -2.00 2.55
N ASP A 1184 -20.72 -2.26 2.22
CA ASP A 1184 -20.07 -1.57 1.15
C ASP A 1184 -20.48 -2.24 -0.17
N ALA A 1185 -21.43 -1.63 -0.87
CA ALA A 1185 -21.72 -2.03 -2.23
C ALA A 1185 -20.67 -1.49 -3.22
N ASP A 1186 -19.63 -0.73 -2.79
CA ASP A 1186 -18.55 -0.20 -3.65
C ASP A 1186 -17.78 -1.32 -4.37
N THR A 1187 -18.35 -1.77 -5.47
CA THR A 1187 -17.64 -2.46 -6.53
C THR A 1187 -17.26 -1.42 -7.57
N ILE A 1188 -16.43 -1.74 -8.55
CA ILE A 1188 -16.18 -0.77 -9.64
C ILE A 1188 -17.45 -0.45 -10.44
N TYR A 1189 -18.48 -1.27 -10.28
CA TYR A 1189 -19.73 -1.22 -11.02
C TYR A 1189 -20.82 -0.47 -10.27
N VAL A 1190 -20.74 -0.48 -8.95
CA VAL A 1190 -21.68 0.16 -8.04
C VAL A 1190 -20.91 1.15 -7.21
N SER A 1191 -21.04 2.43 -7.56
CA SER A 1191 -20.62 3.52 -6.69
C SER A 1191 -21.90 4.04 -6.02
N PRO A 1192 -22.10 3.79 -4.72
CA PRO A 1192 -23.28 4.24 -3.98
C PRO A 1192 -23.29 5.77 -4.01
N LEU A 1193 -24.48 6.37 -4.11
CA LEU A 1193 -24.60 7.83 -4.13
C LEU A 1193 -24.04 8.48 -2.87
N VAL A 1194 -24.07 7.73 -1.76
CA VAL A 1194 -23.54 8.15 -0.47
C VAL A 1194 -22.63 7.06 0.06
N ASN A 1195 -21.33 7.34 0.14
CA ASN A 1195 -20.38 6.45 0.80
C ASN A 1195 -20.87 6.12 2.23
N PRO A 1196 -21.04 4.83 2.61
CA PRO A 1196 -21.52 4.43 3.92
C PRO A 1196 -20.73 5.04 5.09
N GLY A 1197 -19.43 5.27 4.90
CA GLY A 1197 -18.56 5.92 5.86
C GLY A 1197 -18.99 7.34 6.25
N SER A 1198 -19.77 8.02 5.42
CA SER A 1198 -20.29 9.36 5.73
C SER A 1198 -21.34 9.36 6.85
N TYR A 1199 -22.14 8.29 6.99
CA TYR A 1199 -23.19 8.20 8.01
C TYR A 1199 -22.93 7.11 9.06
N MET A 1200 -22.31 5.98 8.72
CA MET A 1200 -21.86 4.98 9.70
C MET A 1200 -20.53 5.36 10.36
N GLY A 1201 -19.74 6.22 9.72
CA GLY A 1201 -18.33 6.39 10.06
C GLY A 1201 -17.47 5.35 9.35
N THR A 1202 -16.18 5.62 9.21
CA THR A 1202 -15.25 4.66 8.62
C THR A 1202 -14.70 3.75 9.71
N LEU A 1203 -14.67 2.44 9.46
CA LEU A 1203 -13.79 1.58 10.25
C LEU A 1203 -12.37 2.13 10.09
N PRO A 1204 -11.58 2.22 11.17
CA PRO A 1204 -10.20 2.66 11.06
C PRO A 1204 -9.48 1.73 10.08
N MET A 1205 -9.13 2.23 8.90
CA MET A 1205 -8.22 1.51 8.03
C MET A 1205 -6.85 1.52 8.71
N PRO A 1206 -6.02 0.46 8.53
CA PRO A 1206 -4.62 0.60 8.86
C PRO A 1206 -4.14 1.87 8.17
N ALA A 1207 -3.48 2.76 8.92
CA ALA A 1207 -2.76 3.84 8.28
C ALA A 1207 -1.91 3.16 7.21
N PRO A 1208 -2.11 3.45 5.91
CA PRO A 1208 -1.21 2.93 4.90
C PRO A 1208 0.19 3.28 5.39
N PRO A 1209 1.19 2.37 5.23
CA PRO A 1209 2.54 2.69 5.67
C PRO A 1209 2.86 4.03 5.04
N MET A 1210 2.98 5.09 5.83
CA MET A 1210 3.18 6.43 5.27
C MET A 1210 4.55 6.39 4.59
N PHE A 1211 4.55 6.24 3.26
CA PHE A 1211 5.73 6.13 2.41
C PHE A 1211 6.35 7.50 2.11
#